data_AF-A0A8J4VLG5-F1
#
_entry.id   AF-A0A8J4VLG5-F1
#
_cell.length_a   1.000
_cell.length_b   1.000
_cell.length_c   1.000
_cell.angle_alpha   90.00
_cell.angle_beta   90.00
_cell.angle_gamma   90.00
#
_symmetry.space_group_name_H-M   'P 1'
#
loop_
_entity.id
_entity.type
_entity.pdbx_description
1 polymer ?
#
loop_
_entity_poly.entity_id
_entity_poly.type
_entity_poly.pdbx_seq_one_letter_code
_entity_poly.pdbx_strand_id
1 'polypeptide(L)'
;MYNSRAQTLFLFLLLHSVLLAPLVSAAGSKWTTLSGNPPKVIANGGFSGIFPSSTSYAYNLAPLISVPDVVLWCDVQLTKDGVGICAPDLLLSNSSDIADIFKKRNKAYLVNGVPTKGWFSVDFTFKELSTVALTQGVYSRSNKFDGNAFSILTVQEVAATKPPGFWLNVQHDQFFTQHNLRQDETDPSMNQTYGSLLKNLTFIKTFASGIMVPKSYIWPVDANDYLLPHTSVVLDAHKEGLEVFVSDFSNDVPFSFNYSYDPVTEFLNYFDNGVFSVDGVLADFPITPSEAIGCFAHLGQNASAQAKALVISKYGASGDYPGCTDLAYMKAIDDHVDILDCPVQLAKDGTPFCLSSINLIDSTTVAQSIFSNLTKSIPEIKSGSGIFTFSLTWSQIQTLTPSIASPYAGYRLFRNPKSKTAGKYLTLADFLTLSKKAGSLTGVLISIENAAYLAEAQGLDVVQAVKDALSKASYDNQVALRVMIQSTNSSVLEKFKDKANYELVYKVDENIRDAANSAVGDIKKFAHAVVVNKASVFPENNAFLTRETDTVSKLKSFKLPVYVETFSNEFVSQAWDFFSDATVEINSYVMGANVDGVITDYPKTAARYKRNLCSFGKNPPSYMTPVQAGSLMQVITPGYLPPAEAPYPVLTVSDVDESPLPPVSATPPSSSPVSNQPMRIHIAWKVAGCNTWLVVYLSTFLGKRDERVFENVFNKVCQSEGRNLILIPRETYMLGPIVLKGPCKGQVEIQIIGTLKALTNKVSTINVNHWITFRYIDRLVLRGGGELDGQGPSAWGDNTCSKNPNCKALPIVNIIMNNVNNPIIIDQQYCPSRNCEKGDSQVQIRDVKFRNIRGTSSSKVAVAFECSKGKPCENIELNNINLTYHGAEGVVASSCSNAKGIAIGQQQPGSCI
;
A
#
# COMPACT_ATOMS: atom_id res chain seq x y z
N MET A 1 17.03 -57.14 -39.55
CA MET A 1 17.51 -57.43 -40.91
C MET A 1 16.34 -57.28 -41.88
N TYR A 2 16.51 -56.45 -42.92
CA TYR A 2 15.74 -56.28 -44.18
C TYR A 2 14.20 -56.12 -44.10
N ASN A 3 13.57 -54.94 -44.33
CA ASN A 3 13.55 -53.95 -45.44
C ASN A 3 12.44 -54.21 -46.49
N SER A 4 11.31 -53.50 -46.30
CA SER A 4 10.53 -52.64 -47.22
C SER A 4 10.32 -52.93 -48.72
N ARG A 5 9.10 -52.57 -49.18
CA ARG A 5 8.65 -51.97 -50.48
C ARG A 5 7.61 -52.81 -51.24
N ALA A 6 6.70 -52.29 -52.06
CA ALA A 6 6.08 -50.97 -52.30
C ALA A 6 5.17 -51.12 -53.56
N GLN A 7 4.17 -50.24 -53.68
CA GLN A 7 3.55 -49.70 -54.92
C GLN A 7 2.60 -50.58 -55.76
N THR A 8 1.27 -50.32 -55.87
CA THR A 8 0.45 -49.23 -56.49
C THR A 8 0.35 -49.28 -58.02
N LEU A 9 -0.86 -49.45 -58.62
CA LEU A 9 -1.55 -48.51 -59.56
C LEU A 9 -2.74 -49.08 -60.41
N PHE A 10 -3.68 -48.17 -60.75
CA PHE A 10 -4.77 -48.09 -61.78
C PHE A 10 -6.18 -48.69 -61.47
N LEU A 11 -7.26 -47.94 -61.17
CA LEU A 11 -8.15 -46.96 -61.92
C LEU A 11 -8.92 -47.60 -63.12
N PHE A 12 -10.23 -47.46 -63.40
CA PHE A 12 -11.30 -46.41 -63.34
C PHE A 12 -12.70 -47.12 -63.38
N LEU A 13 -13.90 -46.60 -62.99
CA LEU A 13 -14.68 -45.44 -63.50
C LEU A 13 -15.95 -45.14 -62.64
N LEU A 14 -16.35 -43.86 -62.69
CA LEU A 14 -17.47 -43.11 -62.08
C LEU A 14 -18.93 -43.64 -62.22
N LEU A 15 -19.78 -43.41 -61.20
CA LEU A 15 -20.85 -42.36 -61.16
C LEU A 15 -21.76 -42.44 -59.90
N HIS A 16 -22.16 -41.24 -59.40
CA HIS A 16 -23.11 -40.93 -58.30
C HIS A 16 -22.59 -40.90 -56.85
N SER A 17 -22.07 -39.74 -56.46
CA SER A 17 -21.79 -39.33 -55.07
C SER A 17 -23.03 -38.67 -54.44
N VAL A 18 -23.73 -39.39 -53.55
CA VAL A 18 -24.57 -38.80 -52.50
C VAL A 18 -23.77 -38.87 -51.20
N LEU A 19 -23.35 -37.71 -50.72
CA LEU A 19 -22.72 -37.51 -49.42
C LEU A 19 -23.75 -37.75 -48.31
N LEU A 20 -23.63 -38.89 -47.62
CA LEU A 20 -24.05 -39.00 -46.22
C LEU A 20 -22.89 -38.50 -45.37
N ALA A 21 -22.87 -37.20 -45.09
CA ALA A 21 -22.06 -36.65 -44.02
C ALA A 21 -22.72 -37.06 -42.67
N PRO A 22 -21.94 -37.49 -41.67
CA PRO A 22 -22.48 -37.63 -40.32
C PRO A 22 -22.88 -36.24 -39.82
N LEU A 23 -24.09 -36.11 -39.29
CA LEU A 23 -24.55 -34.94 -38.53
C LEU A 23 -23.59 -34.70 -37.36
N VAL A 24 -22.61 -33.81 -37.56
CA VAL A 24 -21.92 -33.15 -36.46
C VAL A 24 -22.95 -32.22 -35.83
N SER A 25 -23.39 -32.56 -34.62
CA SER A 25 -24.08 -31.63 -33.74
C SER A 25 -23.24 -30.36 -33.64
N ALA A 26 -23.74 -29.24 -34.16
CA ALA A 26 -23.15 -27.93 -33.95
C ALA A 26 -23.30 -27.57 -32.47
N ALA A 27 -22.27 -27.83 -31.67
CA ALA A 27 -22.14 -27.22 -30.36
C ALA A 27 -21.97 -25.71 -30.60
N GLY A 28 -22.95 -24.90 -30.17
CA GLY A 28 -22.89 -23.45 -30.27
C GLY A 28 -21.65 -22.87 -29.55
N SER A 29 -21.22 -21.68 -29.96
CA SER A 29 -20.16 -20.92 -29.28
C SER A 29 -20.47 -20.77 -27.77
N LYS A 30 -19.42 -20.83 -26.93
CA LYS A 30 -19.53 -20.50 -25.49
C LYS A 30 -19.69 -19.00 -25.24
N TRP A 31 -19.18 -18.18 -26.15
CA TRP A 31 -19.26 -16.73 -26.10
C TRP A 31 -20.52 -16.24 -26.78
N THR A 32 -21.23 -15.31 -26.15
CA THR A 32 -22.40 -14.63 -26.72
C THR A 32 -22.03 -13.29 -27.35
N THR A 33 -20.77 -13.16 -27.80
CA THR A 33 -20.31 -12.08 -28.68
C THR A 33 -20.98 -12.20 -30.05
N LEU A 34 -20.98 -11.13 -30.84
CA LEU A 34 -21.61 -11.14 -32.17
C LEU A 34 -20.94 -12.18 -33.08
N SER A 35 -19.62 -12.30 -32.99
CA SER A 35 -18.84 -13.25 -33.80
C SER A 35 -18.78 -14.68 -33.24
N GLY A 36 -19.18 -14.88 -31.98
CA GLY A 36 -18.97 -16.13 -31.25
C GLY A 36 -17.50 -16.39 -30.84
N ASN A 37 -16.59 -15.44 -31.05
CA ASN A 37 -15.21 -15.54 -30.59
C ASN A 37 -15.04 -14.94 -29.18
N PRO A 38 -13.94 -15.24 -28.47
CA PRO A 38 -13.60 -14.52 -27.25
C PRO A 38 -13.56 -13.00 -27.48
N PRO A 39 -13.95 -12.19 -26.47
CA PRO A 39 -13.83 -10.73 -26.53
C PRO A 39 -12.41 -10.27 -26.84
N LYS A 40 -12.25 -9.18 -27.57
CA LYS A 40 -10.95 -8.58 -27.89
C LYS A 40 -10.41 -7.75 -26.72
N VAL A 41 -9.11 -7.87 -26.47
CA VAL A 41 -8.36 -6.96 -25.59
C VAL A 41 -7.72 -5.88 -26.42
N ILE A 42 -8.06 -4.62 -26.13
CA ILE A 42 -7.52 -3.44 -26.79
C ILE A 42 -6.72 -2.65 -25.74
N ALA A 43 -5.41 -2.54 -25.94
CA ALA A 43 -4.48 -1.90 -25.02
C ALA A 43 -4.39 -0.39 -25.30
N ASN A 44 -4.97 0.42 -24.40
CA ASN A 44 -5.11 1.86 -24.55
C ASN A 44 -3.75 2.58 -24.55
N GLY A 45 -3.23 2.94 -25.73
CA GLY A 45 -1.87 3.47 -25.86
C GLY A 45 -0.78 2.47 -25.42
N GLY A 46 -1.07 1.16 -25.49
CA GLY A 46 -0.24 0.10 -24.92
C GLY A 46 -0.55 -0.15 -23.43
N PHE A 47 0.46 -0.42 -22.61
CA PHE A 47 0.33 -0.59 -21.15
C PHE A 47 0.38 0.77 -20.42
N SER A 48 -0.59 1.63 -20.68
CA SER A 48 -0.66 3.00 -20.14
C SER A 48 -0.95 3.07 -18.64
N GLY A 49 -1.40 1.97 -18.04
CA GLY A 49 -1.53 1.81 -16.59
C GLY A 49 -0.22 1.95 -15.81
N ILE A 50 0.94 1.75 -16.47
CA ILE A 50 2.27 1.77 -15.83
C ILE A 50 3.20 2.80 -16.46
N PHE A 51 3.29 2.82 -17.80
CA PHE A 51 4.14 3.76 -18.52
C PHE A 51 3.33 4.92 -19.09
N PRO A 52 3.98 6.06 -19.40
CA PRO A 52 3.36 7.09 -20.22
C PRO A 52 2.75 6.46 -21.48
N SER A 53 1.51 6.82 -21.75
CA SER A 53 0.72 6.25 -22.85
C SER A 53 1.40 6.50 -24.20
N SER A 54 1.23 5.55 -25.13
CA SER A 54 1.76 5.60 -26.50
C SER A 54 3.30 5.65 -26.60
N THR A 55 4.00 5.29 -25.51
CA THR A 55 5.46 5.12 -25.53
C THR A 55 5.86 3.76 -26.10
N SER A 56 7.11 3.65 -26.54
CA SER A 56 7.67 2.37 -27.00
C SER A 56 7.62 1.28 -25.92
N TYR A 57 7.82 1.62 -24.65
CA TYR A 57 7.72 0.67 -23.54
C TYR A 57 6.28 0.21 -23.30
N ALA A 58 5.30 1.14 -23.33
CA ALA A 58 3.90 0.78 -23.22
C ALA A 58 3.47 -0.16 -24.36
N TYR A 59 3.83 0.14 -25.61
CA TYR A 59 3.49 -0.69 -26.77
C TYR A 59 4.23 -2.03 -26.81
N ASN A 60 5.46 -2.09 -26.31
CA ASN A 60 6.23 -3.35 -26.27
C ASN A 60 5.79 -4.25 -25.12
N LEU A 61 5.40 -3.70 -23.97
CA LEU A 61 4.97 -4.50 -22.82
C LEU A 61 3.59 -5.14 -23.05
N ALA A 62 2.63 -4.40 -23.61
CA ALA A 62 1.26 -4.88 -23.82
C ALA A 62 1.17 -6.28 -24.48
N PRO A 63 1.80 -6.57 -25.63
CA PRO A 63 1.76 -7.90 -26.25
C PRO A 63 2.55 -8.97 -25.50
N LEU A 64 3.49 -8.59 -24.63
CA LEU A 64 4.26 -9.55 -23.84
C LEU A 64 3.44 -10.13 -22.68
N ILE A 65 2.49 -9.38 -22.13
CA ILE A 65 1.74 -9.76 -20.92
C ILE A 65 0.21 -9.73 -21.12
N SER A 66 -0.24 -9.92 -22.35
CA SER A 66 -1.66 -9.98 -22.73
C SER A 66 -1.95 -11.21 -23.60
N VAL A 67 -3.21 -11.40 -23.99
CA VAL A 67 -3.61 -12.43 -24.95
C VAL A 67 -2.86 -12.28 -26.29
N PRO A 68 -2.58 -13.38 -27.01
CA PRO A 68 -1.78 -13.34 -28.24
C PRO A 68 -2.32 -12.43 -29.36
N ASP A 69 -3.62 -12.14 -29.37
CA ASP A 69 -4.30 -11.32 -30.36
C ASP A 69 -4.68 -9.93 -29.84
N VAL A 70 -3.98 -9.44 -28.80
CA VAL A 70 -4.15 -8.08 -28.28
C VAL A 70 -3.98 -7.03 -29.37
N VAL A 71 -4.86 -6.03 -29.35
CA VAL A 71 -4.90 -4.92 -30.29
C VAL A 71 -4.24 -3.71 -29.62
N LEU A 72 -3.27 -3.07 -30.28
CA LEU A 72 -2.69 -1.82 -29.78
C LEU A 72 -3.55 -0.63 -30.23
N TRP A 73 -3.88 0.27 -29.30
CA TRP A 73 -4.63 1.49 -29.58
C TRP A 73 -3.69 2.68 -29.77
N CYS A 74 -3.97 3.50 -30.79
CA CYS A 74 -3.28 4.76 -31.04
C CYS A 74 -4.29 5.86 -31.30
N ASP A 75 -4.30 6.87 -30.42
CA ASP A 75 -5.00 8.12 -30.65
C ASP A 75 -4.21 8.94 -31.68
N VAL A 76 -4.71 8.93 -32.92
CA VAL A 76 -4.02 9.52 -34.06
C VAL A 76 -4.20 11.02 -34.04
N GLN A 77 -3.09 11.74 -34.03
CA GLN A 77 -3.06 13.18 -34.27
C GLN A 77 -2.18 13.51 -35.46
N LEU A 78 -2.49 14.62 -36.15
CA LEU A 78 -1.69 15.11 -37.26
C LEU A 78 -0.79 16.27 -36.82
N THR A 79 0.47 16.17 -37.17
CA THR A 79 1.45 17.25 -37.05
C THR A 79 1.28 18.29 -38.16
N LYS A 80 1.93 19.45 -38.01
CA LYS A 80 1.91 20.55 -38.99
C LYS A 80 2.32 20.13 -40.40
N ASP A 81 3.25 19.19 -40.52
CA ASP A 81 3.77 18.63 -41.78
C ASP A 81 3.04 17.36 -42.24
N GLY A 82 1.91 17.03 -41.61
CA GLY A 82 1.02 15.94 -42.04
C GLY A 82 1.45 14.55 -41.61
N VAL A 83 2.43 14.44 -40.70
CA VAL A 83 2.83 13.15 -40.10
C VAL A 83 1.83 12.76 -39.01
N GLY A 84 1.33 11.51 -39.07
CA GLY A 84 0.46 10.92 -38.07
C GLY A 84 1.25 10.39 -36.87
N ILE A 85 0.90 10.86 -35.67
CA ILE A 85 1.51 10.48 -34.39
C ILE A 85 0.49 9.80 -33.47
N CYS A 86 0.97 8.98 -32.55
CA CYS A 86 0.16 8.44 -31.45
C CYS A 86 0.33 9.32 -30.21
N ALA A 87 -0.73 10.03 -29.83
CA ALA A 87 -0.72 10.92 -28.67
C ALA A 87 -2.09 10.91 -27.97
N PRO A 88 -2.15 10.52 -26.67
CA PRO A 88 -3.40 10.20 -25.97
C PRO A 88 -4.28 11.43 -25.71
N ASP A 89 -3.66 12.60 -25.52
CA ASP A 89 -4.37 13.84 -25.24
C ASP A 89 -4.21 14.83 -26.37
N LEU A 90 -5.31 15.49 -26.69
CA LEU A 90 -5.32 16.58 -27.64
C LEU A 90 -4.41 17.75 -27.24
N LEU A 91 -4.38 18.05 -25.94
CA LEU A 91 -3.40 18.95 -25.36
C LEU A 91 -2.16 18.14 -25.02
N LEU A 92 -1.10 18.30 -25.82
CA LEU A 92 0.14 17.58 -25.62
C LEU A 92 0.72 17.79 -24.22
N SER A 93 0.47 18.94 -23.58
CA SER A 93 0.93 19.25 -22.21
C SER A 93 0.29 18.40 -21.11
N ASN A 94 -0.78 17.65 -21.40
CA ASN A 94 -1.38 16.75 -20.42
C ASN A 94 -0.53 15.51 -20.18
N SER A 95 0.22 15.07 -21.19
CA SER A 95 0.97 13.81 -21.20
C SER A 95 2.37 13.96 -21.81
N SER A 96 2.92 15.18 -21.80
CA SER A 96 4.30 15.45 -22.21
C SER A 96 4.89 16.71 -21.57
N ASP A 97 6.21 16.85 -21.66
CA ASP A 97 6.98 18.01 -21.20
C ASP A 97 6.97 19.20 -22.18
N ILE A 98 6.09 19.19 -23.19
CA ILE A 98 6.07 20.20 -24.27
C ILE A 98 5.96 21.65 -23.75
N ALA A 99 5.30 21.84 -22.60
CA ALA A 99 5.15 23.16 -21.98
C ALA A 99 6.50 23.72 -21.49
N ASP A 100 7.43 22.86 -21.08
CA ASP A 100 8.77 23.22 -20.64
C ASP A 100 9.71 23.48 -21.81
N ILE A 101 9.58 22.69 -22.89
CA ILE A 101 10.38 22.84 -24.12
C ILE A 101 9.94 24.09 -24.92
N PHE A 102 8.63 24.29 -25.09
CA PHE A 102 8.06 25.35 -25.94
C PHE A 102 7.18 26.35 -25.18
N LYS A 103 7.71 26.94 -24.10
CA LYS A 103 7.01 27.83 -23.13
C LYS A 103 6.11 28.91 -23.73
N LYS A 104 6.43 29.46 -24.90
CA LYS A 104 5.72 30.59 -25.53
C LYS A 104 4.90 30.21 -26.77
N ARG A 105 4.80 28.92 -27.10
CA ARG A 105 4.09 28.44 -28.30
C ARG A 105 2.74 27.78 -28.01
N ASN A 106 2.15 28.04 -26.86
CA ASN A 106 0.73 27.70 -26.69
C ASN A 106 -0.15 28.57 -27.58
N LYS A 107 -1.23 27.99 -28.06
CA LYS A 107 -2.28 28.68 -28.80
C LYS A 107 -3.63 28.37 -28.19
N ALA A 108 -4.60 29.22 -28.49
CA ALA A 108 -5.99 28.96 -28.17
C ALA A 108 -6.70 28.53 -29.44
N TYR A 109 -7.33 27.36 -29.39
CA TYR A 109 -8.25 26.89 -30.41
C TYR A 109 -9.62 26.69 -29.77
N LEU A 110 -10.66 26.70 -30.59
CA LEU A 110 -11.96 26.20 -30.14
C LEU A 110 -11.87 24.67 -30.17
N VAL A 111 -11.45 24.08 -29.05
CA VAL A 111 -11.66 22.66 -28.80
C VAL A 111 -13.11 22.51 -28.53
N ASN A 112 -13.76 22.11 -29.60
CA ASN A 112 -15.07 21.62 -29.46
C ASN A 112 -16.07 22.68 -28.93
N GLY A 113 -15.98 23.88 -29.52
CA GLY A 113 -16.79 25.05 -29.15
C GLY A 113 -16.29 25.78 -27.90
N VAL A 114 -15.41 25.14 -27.13
CA VAL A 114 -14.80 25.68 -25.92
C VAL A 114 -13.42 26.27 -26.25
N PRO A 115 -13.15 27.54 -25.91
CA PRO A 115 -11.81 28.09 -26.00
C PRO A 115 -10.86 27.29 -25.10
N THR A 116 -9.96 26.54 -25.72
CA THR A 116 -8.97 25.73 -25.04
C THR A 116 -7.59 26.20 -25.45
N LYS A 117 -6.82 26.58 -24.44
CA LYS A 117 -5.46 27.09 -24.61
C LYS A 117 -4.46 26.04 -24.19
N GLY A 118 -3.53 25.72 -25.08
CA GLY A 118 -2.47 24.74 -24.80
C GLY A 118 -1.58 24.50 -26.01
N TRP A 119 -0.94 23.34 -26.03
CA TRP A 119 -0.03 22.92 -27.09
C TRP A 119 -0.69 21.82 -27.92
N PHE A 120 -0.87 22.08 -29.21
CA PHE A 120 -1.54 21.18 -30.13
C PHE A 120 -0.54 20.66 -31.16
N SER A 121 -0.64 19.37 -31.49
CA SER A 121 0.25 18.71 -32.47
C SER A 121 0.32 19.43 -33.82
N VAL A 122 -0.78 20.01 -34.28
CA VAL A 122 -0.86 20.80 -35.54
C VAL A 122 0.01 22.06 -35.58
N ASP A 123 0.51 22.53 -34.43
CA ASP A 123 1.39 23.71 -34.35
C ASP A 123 2.87 23.40 -34.54
N PHE A 124 3.22 22.11 -34.59
CA PHE A 124 4.60 21.63 -34.59
C PHE A 124 4.81 20.63 -35.73
N THR A 125 5.97 20.70 -36.38
CA THR A 125 6.43 19.62 -37.27
C THR A 125 6.82 18.40 -36.45
N PHE A 126 6.79 17.20 -37.03
CA PHE A 126 7.25 16.00 -36.32
C PHE A 126 8.70 16.13 -35.82
N LYS A 127 9.57 16.79 -36.62
CA LYS A 127 10.95 17.08 -36.20
C LYS A 127 11.02 17.92 -34.92
N GLU A 128 10.13 18.89 -34.75
CA GLU A 128 10.05 19.67 -33.51
C GLU A 128 9.51 18.83 -32.34
N LEU A 129 8.51 17.98 -32.58
CA LEU A 129 7.96 17.09 -31.55
C LEU A 129 8.90 15.96 -31.14
N SER A 130 9.87 15.59 -31.97
CA SER A 130 10.88 14.59 -31.62
C SER A 130 11.78 15.00 -30.44
N THR A 131 11.77 16.27 -30.03
CA THR A 131 12.48 16.77 -28.85
C THR A 131 11.61 16.83 -27.58
N VAL A 132 10.35 16.40 -27.67
CA VAL A 132 9.38 16.39 -26.56
C VAL A 132 9.33 14.98 -25.98
N ALA A 133 9.35 14.89 -24.66
CA ALA A 133 9.21 13.63 -23.94
C ALA A 133 7.78 13.43 -23.44
N LEU A 134 7.25 12.23 -23.65
CA LEU A 134 6.00 11.76 -23.06
C LEU A 134 6.19 11.54 -21.55
N THR A 135 5.20 11.99 -20.79
CA THR A 135 5.13 11.92 -19.32
C THR A 135 3.78 11.35 -18.88
N GLN A 136 3.67 10.91 -17.63
CA GLN A 136 2.40 10.42 -17.11
C GLN A 136 1.32 11.50 -17.11
N GLY A 137 0.18 11.20 -17.75
CA GLY A 137 -1.00 12.09 -17.76
C GLY A 137 -1.96 11.88 -16.58
N VAL A 138 -1.80 10.79 -15.85
CA VAL A 138 -2.59 10.47 -14.65
C VAL A 138 -1.71 10.68 -13.42
N TYR A 139 -1.91 11.78 -12.71
CA TYR A 139 -1.04 12.18 -11.57
C TYR A 139 -1.03 11.22 -10.37
N SER A 140 -2.02 10.33 -10.26
CA SER A 140 -2.00 9.26 -9.24
C SER A 140 -1.05 8.12 -9.60
N ARG A 141 -0.64 7.99 -10.87
CA ARG A 141 0.35 7.01 -11.33
C ARG A 141 1.77 7.50 -11.05
N SER A 142 2.71 6.56 -11.00
CA SER A 142 4.10 6.86 -10.65
C SER A 142 4.79 7.75 -11.69
N ASN A 143 5.25 8.92 -11.28
CA ASN A 143 6.05 9.84 -12.10
C ASN A 143 7.51 9.38 -12.33
N LYS A 144 7.86 8.18 -11.86
CA LYS A 144 9.24 7.68 -11.90
C LYS A 144 9.73 7.40 -13.32
N PHE A 145 8.82 7.17 -14.26
CA PHE A 145 9.14 6.93 -15.67
C PHE A 145 9.24 8.22 -16.51
N ASP A 146 8.82 9.37 -15.98
CA ASP A 146 8.82 10.65 -16.72
C ASP A 146 10.26 11.10 -17.08
N GLY A 147 11.24 10.68 -16.29
CA GLY A 147 12.66 10.96 -16.53
C GLY A 147 13.29 10.20 -17.70
N ASN A 148 12.57 9.26 -18.32
CA ASN A 148 13.11 8.38 -19.35
C ASN A 148 13.19 9.02 -20.74
N ALA A 149 12.67 10.23 -20.91
CA ALA A 149 12.70 10.98 -22.17
C ALA A 149 12.09 10.20 -23.36
N PHE A 150 10.96 9.52 -23.14
CA PHE A 150 10.30 8.75 -24.19
C PHE A 150 9.76 9.66 -25.29
N SER A 151 10.22 9.48 -26.53
CA SER A 151 9.77 10.28 -27.66
C SER A 151 8.34 9.92 -28.10
N ILE A 152 7.63 10.90 -28.68
CA ILE A 152 6.38 10.66 -29.39
C ILE A 152 6.62 9.76 -30.60
N LEU A 153 5.83 8.70 -30.75
CA LEU A 153 5.91 7.75 -31.86
C LEU A 153 4.96 8.11 -33.00
N THR A 154 5.39 7.86 -34.22
CA THR A 154 4.54 7.89 -35.42
C THR A 154 3.69 6.62 -35.53
N VAL A 155 2.58 6.73 -36.24
CA VAL A 155 1.74 5.58 -36.60
C VAL A 155 2.55 4.50 -37.34
N GLN A 156 3.48 4.92 -38.20
CA GLN A 156 4.34 4.02 -38.98
C GLN A 156 5.34 3.27 -38.09
N GLU A 157 5.92 3.93 -37.08
CA GLU A 157 6.83 3.28 -36.13
C GLU A 157 6.11 2.23 -35.29
N VAL A 158 4.89 2.51 -34.82
CA VAL A 158 4.09 1.52 -34.08
C VAL A 158 3.69 0.37 -35.01
N ALA A 159 3.23 0.65 -36.23
CA ALA A 159 2.90 -0.39 -37.22
C ALA A 159 4.10 -1.27 -37.59
N ALA A 160 5.32 -0.70 -37.59
CA ALA A 160 6.55 -1.44 -37.89
C ALA A 160 6.89 -2.50 -36.83
N THR A 161 6.36 -2.38 -35.61
CA THR A 161 6.43 -3.44 -34.58
C THR A 161 5.60 -4.68 -34.94
N LYS A 162 4.74 -4.58 -35.97
CA LYS A 162 3.82 -5.61 -36.45
C LYS A 162 2.95 -6.19 -35.33
N PRO A 163 2.18 -5.33 -34.62
CA PRO A 163 1.33 -5.82 -33.55
C PRO A 163 0.25 -6.77 -34.09
N PRO A 164 -0.25 -7.72 -33.27
CA PRO A 164 -1.29 -8.66 -33.69
C PRO A 164 -2.56 -7.97 -34.23
N GLY A 165 -2.92 -6.83 -33.63
CA GLY A 165 -3.88 -5.88 -34.17
C GLY A 165 -3.45 -4.44 -33.90
N PHE A 166 -3.89 -3.52 -34.75
CA PHE A 166 -3.62 -2.09 -34.58
C PHE A 166 -4.88 -1.26 -34.82
N TRP A 167 -5.35 -0.58 -33.78
CA TRP A 167 -6.52 0.27 -33.82
C TRP A 167 -6.09 1.74 -33.91
N LEU A 168 -6.40 2.37 -35.03
CA LEU A 168 -6.20 3.80 -35.25
C LEU A 168 -7.47 4.54 -34.85
N ASN A 169 -7.40 5.22 -33.73
CA ASN A 169 -8.50 6.04 -33.25
C ASN A 169 -8.30 7.48 -33.71
N VAL A 170 -9.15 7.94 -34.61
CA VAL A 170 -9.17 9.33 -35.06
C VAL A 170 -10.27 10.04 -34.27
N GLN A 171 -9.93 10.44 -33.04
CA GLN A 171 -10.79 11.32 -32.25
C GLN A 171 -10.67 12.76 -32.74
N HIS A 172 -11.64 13.59 -32.34
CA HIS A 172 -11.57 15.02 -32.60
C HIS A 172 -11.55 15.39 -34.09
N ASP A 173 -12.12 14.59 -35.00
CA ASP A 173 -12.35 15.01 -36.39
C ASP A 173 -13.08 16.37 -36.44
N GLN A 174 -13.96 16.57 -35.45
CA GLN A 174 -14.65 17.79 -35.11
C GLN A 174 -13.97 18.70 -34.12
N PHE A 175 -12.78 18.47 -33.58
CA PHE A 175 -11.95 19.59 -33.09
C PHE A 175 -10.97 20.05 -34.17
N PHE A 176 -10.61 19.13 -35.07
CA PHE A 176 -10.16 19.44 -36.41
C PHE A 176 -11.27 20.09 -37.27
N THR A 177 -12.54 20.05 -36.85
CA THR A 177 -13.68 20.69 -37.53
C THR A 177 -14.65 21.46 -36.59
N GLN A 178 -14.26 21.79 -35.36
CA GLN A 178 -15.07 22.43 -34.27
C GLN A 178 -16.37 21.67 -33.74
N HIS A 179 -16.41 21.15 -32.48
CA HIS A 179 -17.53 21.09 -31.43
C HIS A 179 -17.66 19.77 -30.52
N ASN A 180 -17.99 19.84 -29.18
CA ASN A 180 -18.20 18.73 -28.13
C ASN A 180 -19.39 19.12 -27.20
N LEU A 181 -19.98 18.31 -26.30
CA LEU A 181 -20.48 16.90 -26.17
C LEU A 181 -20.73 16.47 -24.68
N ARG A 182 -21.94 15.95 -24.36
CA ARG A 182 -22.43 15.17 -23.17
C ARG A 182 -23.71 14.32 -23.51
N GLN A 183 -24.27 13.53 -22.57
CA GLN A 183 -25.27 12.44 -22.80
C GLN A 183 -26.64 12.89 -23.38
N ASP A 184 -26.98 14.15 -23.18
CA ASP A 184 -28.11 14.89 -23.75
C ASP A 184 -27.73 15.68 -25.02
N GLU A 185 -26.47 15.61 -25.44
CA GLU A 185 -25.96 16.35 -26.57
C GLU A 185 -26.02 15.57 -27.87
N THR A 186 -26.24 16.40 -28.88
CA THR A 186 -26.53 16.09 -30.27
C THR A 186 -25.24 15.79 -31.01
N ASP A 187 -25.09 14.59 -31.58
CA ASP A 187 -24.06 14.25 -32.56
C ASP A 187 -24.02 15.35 -33.61
N PRO A 188 -22.92 16.09 -33.71
CA PRO A 188 -22.86 17.31 -34.51
C PRO A 188 -22.73 17.04 -36.02
N SER A 189 -22.49 15.79 -36.45
CA SER A 189 -22.56 15.37 -37.86
C SER A 189 -23.97 14.96 -38.28
N MET A 190 -24.76 14.43 -37.34
CA MET A 190 -26.09 13.84 -37.58
C MET A 190 -27.23 14.68 -36.98
N ASN A 191 -26.91 15.73 -36.23
CA ASN A 191 -27.83 16.56 -35.45
C ASN A 191 -28.83 15.72 -34.61
N GLN A 192 -28.38 14.60 -34.02
CA GLN A 192 -29.17 13.70 -33.16
C GLN A 192 -28.42 13.34 -31.88
N THR A 193 -29.07 13.31 -30.71
CA THR A 193 -28.36 12.97 -29.45
C THR A 193 -27.75 11.58 -29.48
N TYR A 194 -26.60 11.36 -28.84
CA TYR A 194 -26.04 10.01 -28.71
C TYR A 194 -27.05 9.03 -28.10
N GLY A 195 -27.83 9.47 -27.13
CA GLY A 195 -28.95 8.70 -26.58
C GLY A 195 -30.08 8.39 -27.58
N SER A 196 -30.24 9.18 -28.64
CA SER A 196 -31.17 8.91 -29.75
C SER A 196 -30.55 8.05 -30.86
N LEU A 197 -29.25 8.19 -31.13
CA LEU A 197 -28.51 7.33 -32.06
C LEU A 197 -28.44 5.89 -31.55
N LEU A 198 -28.26 5.70 -30.23
CA LEU A 198 -28.36 4.39 -29.58
C LEU A 198 -29.77 3.77 -29.68
N LYS A 199 -30.79 4.54 -30.06
CA LYS A 199 -32.15 4.03 -30.36
C LYS A 199 -32.36 3.72 -31.85
N ASN A 200 -31.43 4.10 -32.73
CA ASN A 200 -31.49 3.88 -34.17
C ASN A 200 -30.24 3.14 -34.68
N LEU A 201 -29.98 1.98 -34.08
CA LEU A 201 -28.82 1.13 -34.38
C LEU A 201 -28.82 0.63 -35.84
N THR A 202 -30.00 0.45 -36.45
CA THR A 202 -30.13 0.09 -37.87
C THR A 202 -29.48 1.13 -38.79
N PHE A 203 -29.59 2.43 -38.46
CA PHE A 203 -28.91 3.49 -39.21
C PHE A 203 -27.39 3.42 -39.03
N ILE A 204 -26.90 3.24 -37.79
CA ILE A 204 -25.47 3.09 -37.51
C ILE A 204 -24.86 1.93 -38.29
N LYS A 205 -25.59 0.81 -38.39
CA LYS A 205 -25.14 -0.37 -39.14
C LYS A 205 -24.89 -0.11 -40.62
N THR A 206 -25.50 0.92 -41.21
CA THR A 206 -25.28 1.26 -42.63
C THR A 206 -23.87 1.76 -42.94
N PHE A 207 -23.13 2.25 -41.94
CA PHE A 207 -21.79 2.81 -42.12
C PHE A 207 -20.75 2.32 -41.09
N ALA A 208 -21.15 1.62 -40.03
CA ALA A 208 -20.26 1.09 -39.00
C ALA A 208 -20.39 -0.43 -38.83
N SER A 209 -19.27 -1.06 -38.46
CA SER A 209 -19.25 -2.51 -38.12
C SER A 209 -19.50 -2.77 -36.64
N GLY A 210 -19.27 -1.77 -35.78
CA GLY A 210 -19.51 -1.84 -34.34
C GLY A 210 -19.53 -0.45 -33.71
N ILE A 211 -19.82 -0.41 -32.41
CA ILE A 211 -19.86 0.81 -31.60
C ILE A 211 -18.89 0.66 -30.42
N MET A 212 -18.30 1.77 -29.98
CA MET A 212 -17.56 1.85 -28.72
C MET A 212 -18.35 2.71 -27.74
N VAL A 213 -18.59 2.20 -26.54
CA VAL A 213 -19.37 2.89 -25.51
C VAL A 213 -18.64 2.89 -24.16
N PRO A 214 -18.82 3.93 -23.33
CA PRO A 214 -18.36 3.92 -21.95
C PRO A 214 -18.96 2.74 -21.17
N LYS A 215 -18.20 2.16 -20.23
CA LYS A 215 -18.68 1.03 -19.42
C LYS A 215 -19.98 1.32 -18.65
N SER A 216 -20.23 2.58 -18.32
CA SER A 216 -21.44 3.07 -17.65
C SER A 216 -22.71 3.04 -18.51
N TYR A 217 -22.59 2.92 -19.84
CA TYR A 217 -23.75 2.81 -20.74
C TYR A 217 -24.35 1.41 -20.71
N ILE A 218 -23.53 0.40 -20.37
CA ILE A 218 -23.97 -0.99 -20.21
C ILE A 218 -24.38 -1.24 -18.77
N TRP A 219 -23.52 -0.89 -17.81
CA TRP A 219 -23.77 -1.01 -16.37
C TRP A 219 -23.72 0.37 -15.71
N PRO A 220 -24.85 1.09 -15.66
CA PRO A 220 -24.91 2.38 -15.02
C PRO A 220 -24.61 2.27 -13.52
N VAL A 221 -24.06 3.33 -12.95
CA VAL A 221 -23.72 3.42 -11.53
C VAL A 221 -24.51 4.56 -10.90
N ASP A 222 -25.08 4.34 -9.72
CA ASP A 222 -25.77 5.39 -8.97
C ASP A 222 -24.79 6.38 -8.32
N ALA A 223 -25.31 7.47 -7.74
CA ALA A 223 -24.48 8.50 -7.08
C ALA A 223 -23.72 8.01 -5.84
N ASN A 224 -23.96 6.77 -5.39
CA ASN A 224 -23.30 6.14 -4.23
C ASN A 224 -22.39 4.98 -4.66
N ASP A 225 -22.02 4.91 -5.94
CA ASP A 225 -21.13 3.90 -6.52
C ASP A 225 -21.68 2.47 -6.53
N TYR A 226 -23.00 2.28 -6.63
CA TYR A 226 -23.62 0.95 -6.83
C TYR A 226 -24.12 0.75 -8.25
N LEU A 227 -23.95 -0.47 -8.77
CA LEU A 227 -24.49 -0.86 -10.08
C LEU A 227 -26.01 -0.78 -10.08
N LEU A 228 -26.54 -0.22 -11.16
CA LEU A 228 -27.93 -0.33 -11.58
C LEU A 228 -28.11 -1.52 -12.53
N PRO A 229 -29.34 -1.94 -12.82
CA PRO A 229 -29.58 -2.98 -13.84
C PRO A 229 -28.92 -2.63 -15.17
N HIS A 230 -28.35 -3.64 -15.84
CA HIS A 230 -27.73 -3.43 -17.15
C HIS A 230 -28.76 -2.94 -18.17
N THR A 231 -28.29 -2.21 -19.18
CA THR A 231 -29.11 -1.79 -20.31
C THR A 231 -29.21 -2.89 -21.37
N SER A 232 -30.06 -2.69 -22.39
CA SER A 232 -30.20 -3.60 -23.52
C SER A 232 -29.19 -3.34 -24.65
N VAL A 233 -28.29 -2.35 -24.51
CA VAL A 233 -27.46 -1.83 -25.61
C VAL A 233 -26.65 -2.92 -26.32
N VAL A 234 -26.11 -3.89 -25.57
CA VAL A 234 -25.33 -4.99 -26.15
C VAL A 234 -26.22 -5.90 -27.00
N LEU A 235 -27.35 -6.34 -26.43
CA LEU A 235 -28.29 -7.22 -27.09
C LEU A 235 -28.93 -6.57 -28.32
N ASP A 236 -29.28 -5.29 -28.22
CA ASP A 236 -29.88 -4.53 -29.32
C ASP A 236 -28.86 -4.30 -30.45
N ALA A 237 -27.61 -3.99 -30.12
CA ALA A 237 -26.54 -3.84 -31.13
C ALA A 237 -26.23 -5.16 -31.83
N HIS A 238 -26.12 -6.26 -31.09
CA HIS A 238 -25.91 -7.59 -31.66
C HIS A 238 -27.05 -8.01 -32.59
N LYS A 239 -28.30 -7.71 -32.22
CA LYS A 239 -29.47 -7.98 -33.06
C LYS A 239 -29.41 -7.26 -34.41
N GLU A 240 -28.85 -6.06 -34.43
CA GLU A 240 -28.62 -5.27 -35.66
C GLU A 240 -27.30 -5.62 -36.35
N GLY A 241 -26.52 -6.58 -35.84
CA GLY A 241 -25.25 -7.01 -36.41
C GLY A 241 -24.09 -6.03 -36.19
N LEU A 242 -24.11 -5.28 -35.08
CA LEU A 242 -23.04 -4.39 -34.64
C LEU A 242 -22.25 -5.02 -33.49
N GLU A 243 -20.91 -5.03 -33.61
CA GLU A 243 -20.02 -5.37 -32.48
C GLU A 243 -20.07 -4.26 -31.42
N VAL A 244 -19.87 -4.61 -30.15
CA VAL A 244 -19.84 -3.68 -29.02
C VAL A 244 -18.51 -3.74 -28.30
N PHE A 245 -17.78 -2.64 -28.36
CA PHE A 245 -16.54 -2.41 -27.63
C PHE A 245 -16.79 -1.47 -26.44
N VAL A 246 -16.05 -1.66 -25.35
CA VAL A 246 -16.31 -0.93 -24.10
C VAL A 246 -15.06 -0.23 -23.60
N SER A 247 -15.14 1.06 -23.26
CA SER A 247 -14.03 1.86 -22.74
C SER A 247 -14.12 2.12 -21.23
N ASP A 248 -13.14 2.85 -20.70
CA ASP A 248 -13.07 3.36 -19.32
C ASP A 248 -12.72 2.28 -18.27
N PHE A 249 -11.92 1.28 -18.66
CA PHE A 249 -11.37 0.30 -17.74
C PHE A 249 -9.98 0.69 -17.24
N SER A 250 -9.86 0.81 -15.92
CA SER A 250 -8.61 1.06 -15.21
C SER A 250 -8.65 0.37 -13.86
N ASN A 251 -7.53 -0.21 -13.44
CA ASN A 251 -7.43 -0.95 -12.17
C ASN A 251 -7.17 -0.04 -10.97
N ASP A 252 -6.66 1.17 -11.22
CA ASP A 252 -6.14 2.12 -10.23
C ASP A 252 -7.11 3.28 -9.92
N VAL A 253 -8.41 3.02 -10.05
CA VAL A 253 -9.47 3.99 -9.74
C VAL A 253 -10.53 3.34 -8.83
N PRO A 254 -11.22 4.13 -7.98
CA PRO A 254 -12.41 3.63 -7.31
C PRO A 254 -13.46 3.23 -8.36
N PHE A 255 -13.99 2.02 -8.26
CA PHE A 255 -15.13 1.55 -9.03
C PHE A 255 -16.15 0.90 -8.10
N SER A 256 -17.28 0.47 -8.66
CA SER A 256 -18.47 0.13 -7.88
C SER A 256 -18.22 -0.84 -6.72
N PHE A 257 -18.84 -0.56 -5.56
CA PHE A 257 -18.78 -1.44 -4.39
C PHE A 257 -19.30 -2.87 -4.67
N ASN A 258 -20.10 -3.06 -5.72
CA ASN A 258 -20.57 -4.38 -6.17
C ASN A 258 -19.42 -5.31 -6.58
N TYR A 259 -18.27 -4.76 -6.97
CA TYR A 259 -17.10 -5.53 -7.36
C TYR A 259 -16.08 -5.69 -6.24
N SER A 260 -16.29 -5.08 -5.06
CA SER A 260 -15.37 -5.16 -3.92
C SER A 260 -13.91 -4.84 -4.29
N TYR A 261 -13.71 -3.85 -5.17
CA TYR A 261 -12.42 -3.43 -5.73
C TYR A 261 -11.64 -4.52 -6.50
N ASP A 262 -12.31 -5.57 -6.98
CA ASP A 262 -11.69 -6.62 -7.78
C ASP A 262 -11.85 -6.36 -9.30
N PRO A 263 -10.78 -6.01 -10.01
CA PRO A 263 -10.89 -5.61 -11.41
C PRO A 263 -11.22 -6.78 -12.33
N VAL A 264 -10.73 -8.00 -12.04
CA VAL A 264 -11.12 -9.21 -12.80
C VAL A 264 -12.63 -9.46 -12.68
N THR A 265 -13.21 -9.26 -11.49
CA THR A 265 -14.67 -9.36 -11.32
C THR A 265 -15.41 -8.28 -12.13
N GLU A 266 -14.89 -7.06 -12.23
CA GLU A 266 -15.47 -6.03 -13.11
C GLU A 266 -15.50 -6.51 -14.57
N PHE A 267 -14.37 -6.95 -15.13
CA PHE A 267 -14.31 -7.43 -16.52
C PHE A 267 -15.23 -8.64 -16.78
N LEU A 268 -15.31 -9.60 -15.85
CA LEU A 268 -16.21 -10.75 -15.99
C LEU A 268 -17.68 -10.34 -16.10
N ASN A 269 -18.10 -9.20 -15.53
CA ASN A 269 -19.48 -8.71 -15.72
C ASN A 269 -19.78 -8.20 -17.13
N TYR A 270 -18.76 -7.96 -17.95
CA TYR A 270 -18.91 -7.60 -19.37
C TYR A 270 -18.70 -8.82 -20.30
N PHE A 271 -18.01 -9.85 -19.84
CA PHE A 271 -17.63 -11.01 -20.64
C PHE A 271 -18.49 -12.26 -20.40
N ASP A 272 -18.87 -12.51 -19.15
CA ASP A 272 -19.46 -13.79 -18.71
C ASP A 272 -20.47 -13.59 -17.57
N ASN A 273 -21.43 -12.70 -17.77
CA ASN A 273 -22.50 -12.43 -16.79
C ASN A 273 -23.72 -13.36 -16.95
N GLY A 274 -23.68 -14.29 -17.91
CA GLY A 274 -24.77 -15.22 -18.23
C GLY A 274 -25.88 -14.66 -19.12
N VAL A 275 -25.82 -13.37 -19.49
CA VAL A 275 -26.82 -12.69 -20.35
C VAL A 275 -26.22 -12.31 -21.70
N PHE A 276 -25.04 -11.70 -21.71
CA PHE A 276 -24.33 -11.27 -22.92
C PHE A 276 -22.81 -11.29 -22.71
N SER A 277 -22.07 -11.21 -23.82
CA SER A 277 -20.63 -10.93 -23.86
C SER A 277 -20.40 -9.75 -24.80
N VAL A 278 -19.67 -8.73 -24.35
CA VAL A 278 -19.22 -7.65 -25.26
C VAL A 278 -18.12 -8.16 -26.19
N ASP A 279 -17.97 -7.55 -27.36
CA ASP A 279 -17.02 -8.00 -28.38
C ASP A 279 -15.58 -7.58 -28.10
N GLY A 280 -15.36 -6.60 -27.21
CA GLY A 280 -14.04 -6.27 -26.69
C GLY A 280 -14.04 -5.11 -25.69
N VAL A 281 -12.87 -4.88 -25.09
CA VAL A 281 -12.65 -3.79 -24.12
C VAL A 281 -11.38 -3.02 -24.45
N LEU A 282 -11.44 -1.70 -24.26
CA LEU A 282 -10.31 -0.79 -24.24
C LEU A 282 -9.89 -0.58 -22.78
N ALA A 283 -8.67 -1.01 -22.44
CA ALA A 283 -8.17 -1.02 -21.06
C ALA A 283 -6.73 -0.48 -20.96
N ASP A 284 -6.46 0.25 -19.88
CA ASP A 284 -5.12 0.75 -19.54
C ASP A 284 -4.18 -0.36 -19.03
N PHE A 285 -4.77 -1.42 -18.47
CA PHE A 285 -4.12 -2.60 -17.92
C PHE A 285 -4.54 -3.84 -18.71
N PRO A 286 -4.00 -4.10 -19.91
CA PRO A 286 -4.45 -5.19 -20.78
C PRO A 286 -4.25 -6.60 -20.19
N ILE A 287 -3.44 -6.75 -19.13
CA ILE A 287 -3.25 -8.03 -18.44
C ILE A 287 -4.55 -8.53 -17.77
N THR A 288 -5.30 -7.67 -17.09
CA THR A 288 -6.50 -8.05 -16.35
C THR A 288 -7.63 -8.59 -17.23
N PRO A 289 -8.04 -7.95 -18.34
CA PRO A 289 -9.02 -8.56 -19.24
C PRO A 289 -8.47 -9.83 -19.90
N SER A 290 -7.14 -9.96 -20.07
CA SER A 290 -6.52 -11.19 -20.58
C SER A 290 -6.67 -12.36 -19.61
N GLU A 291 -6.45 -12.11 -18.31
CA GLU A 291 -6.72 -13.07 -17.24
C GLU A 291 -8.21 -13.41 -17.18
N ALA A 292 -9.09 -12.40 -17.23
CA ALA A 292 -10.53 -12.58 -17.19
C ALA A 292 -11.01 -13.50 -18.31
N ILE A 293 -10.59 -13.25 -19.56
CA ILE A 293 -10.98 -14.06 -20.74
C ILE A 293 -10.32 -15.44 -20.71
N GLY A 294 -9.01 -15.49 -20.49
CA GLY A 294 -8.22 -16.70 -20.67
C GLY A 294 -8.32 -17.70 -19.50
N CYS A 295 -8.52 -17.21 -18.28
CA CYS A 295 -8.37 -18.01 -17.06
C CYS A 295 -9.64 -18.07 -16.21
N PHE A 296 -10.52 -17.08 -16.28
CA PHE A 296 -11.63 -16.94 -15.32
C PHE A 296 -13.03 -16.96 -15.94
N ALA A 297 -13.17 -16.69 -17.23
CA ALA A 297 -14.44 -16.80 -17.92
C ALA A 297 -14.89 -18.26 -18.02
N HIS A 298 -16.19 -18.45 -17.93
CA HIS A 298 -16.91 -19.72 -17.94
C HIS A 298 -16.43 -20.69 -16.87
N LEU A 299 -15.90 -20.15 -15.77
CA LEU A 299 -15.52 -20.90 -14.59
C LEU A 299 -16.81 -21.28 -13.87
N GLY A 300 -17.27 -22.51 -14.09
CA GLY A 300 -18.49 -23.02 -13.47
C GLY A 300 -18.43 -22.88 -11.94
N GLN A 301 -19.58 -22.67 -11.29
CA GLN A 301 -19.66 -22.48 -9.83
C GLN A 301 -19.03 -23.66 -9.04
N ASN A 302 -18.99 -24.85 -9.63
CA ASN A 302 -18.41 -26.06 -9.03
C ASN A 302 -17.03 -26.43 -9.60
N ALA A 303 -16.32 -25.47 -10.22
CA ALA A 303 -14.97 -25.72 -10.73
C ALA A 303 -14.04 -26.17 -9.58
N SER A 304 -13.34 -27.29 -9.78
CA SER A 304 -12.44 -27.82 -8.77
C SER A 304 -11.24 -26.88 -8.57
N ALA A 305 -10.83 -26.69 -7.31
CA ALA A 305 -9.62 -25.95 -7.01
C ALA A 305 -8.39 -26.64 -7.62
N GLN A 306 -7.60 -25.88 -8.38
CA GLN A 306 -6.37 -26.33 -9.02
C GLN A 306 -5.14 -25.95 -8.21
N ALA A 307 -5.17 -24.80 -7.53
CA ALA A 307 -4.10 -24.36 -6.63
C ALA A 307 -4.14 -25.12 -5.31
N LYS A 308 -2.96 -25.54 -4.83
CA LYS A 308 -2.82 -26.17 -3.51
C LYS A 308 -2.76 -25.19 -2.34
N ALA A 309 -2.42 -23.92 -2.62
CA ALA A 309 -2.29 -22.90 -1.60
C ALA A 309 -3.64 -22.68 -0.87
N LEU A 310 -3.59 -22.56 0.44
CA LEU A 310 -4.77 -22.34 1.28
C LEU A 310 -5.22 -20.88 1.20
N VAL A 311 -6.53 -20.66 1.19
CA VAL A 311 -7.17 -19.35 1.36
C VAL A 311 -7.68 -19.29 2.78
N ILE A 312 -7.01 -18.47 3.58
CA ILE A 312 -7.35 -18.22 4.98
C ILE A 312 -8.00 -16.84 5.04
N SER A 313 -9.14 -16.71 5.72
CA SER A 313 -9.73 -15.39 5.90
C SER A 313 -8.87 -14.52 6.81
N LYS A 314 -8.97 -13.20 6.65
CA LYS A 314 -8.53 -12.19 7.61
C LYS A 314 -9.79 -11.56 8.22
N TYR A 315 -10.20 -12.09 9.36
CA TYR A 315 -11.39 -11.70 10.12
C TYR A 315 -12.70 -11.98 9.36
N GLY A 316 -12.78 -13.11 8.65
CA GLY A 316 -13.83 -13.39 7.67
C GLY A 316 -13.64 -12.59 6.37
N ALA A 317 -14.72 -12.26 5.67
CA ALA A 317 -14.71 -11.37 4.51
C ALA A 317 -14.71 -9.90 4.96
N SER A 318 -13.66 -9.51 5.69
CA SER A 318 -13.59 -8.19 6.33
C SER A 318 -13.43 -7.02 5.34
N GLY A 319 -13.14 -7.34 4.08
CA GLY A 319 -13.20 -6.43 2.93
C GLY A 319 -14.63 -6.01 2.54
N ASP A 320 -15.63 -6.82 2.89
CA ASP A 320 -17.04 -6.62 2.54
C ASP A 320 -17.92 -6.26 3.74
N TYR A 321 -17.58 -6.76 4.94
CA TYR A 321 -18.33 -6.58 6.18
C TYR A 321 -17.40 -6.23 7.37
N PRO A 322 -17.93 -5.68 8.48
CA PRO A 322 -17.16 -5.55 9.71
C PRO A 322 -16.56 -6.90 10.12
N GLY A 323 -15.24 -6.94 10.27
CA GLY A 323 -14.52 -8.19 10.54
C GLY A 323 -14.96 -8.88 11.82
N CYS A 324 -14.81 -10.20 11.88
CA CYS A 324 -15.23 -11.06 13.00
C CYS A 324 -16.73 -11.08 13.32
N THR A 325 -17.58 -10.60 12.40
CA THR A 325 -19.05 -10.70 12.52
C THR A 325 -19.61 -11.95 11.86
N ASP A 326 -20.84 -12.32 12.22
CA ASP A 326 -21.62 -13.39 11.58
C ASP A 326 -21.70 -13.23 10.06
N LEU A 327 -22.02 -12.02 9.58
CA LEU A 327 -22.09 -11.73 8.15
C LEU A 327 -20.73 -11.86 7.47
N ALA A 328 -19.64 -11.39 8.09
CA ALA A 328 -18.29 -11.53 7.52
C ALA A 328 -17.88 -13.00 7.39
N TYR A 329 -18.19 -13.84 8.39
CA TYR A 329 -17.89 -15.27 8.33
C TYR A 329 -18.77 -16.03 7.35
N MET A 330 -20.07 -15.76 7.32
CA MET A 330 -20.98 -16.37 6.34
C MET A 330 -20.58 -16.00 4.91
N LYS A 331 -20.25 -14.74 4.66
CA LYS A 331 -19.76 -14.29 3.35
C LYS A 331 -18.46 -14.99 2.95
N ALA A 332 -17.52 -15.17 3.88
CA ALA A 332 -16.29 -15.91 3.59
C ALA A 332 -16.54 -17.39 3.26
N ILE A 333 -17.50 -18.03 3.94
CA ILE A 333 -17.94 -19.41 3.65
C ILE A 333 -18.55 -19.48 2.24
N ASP A 334 -19.44 -18.54 1.90
CA ASP A 334 -20.08 -18.44 0.58
C ASP A 334 -19.07 -18.16 -0.54
N ASP A 335 -18.01 -17.42 -0.21
CA ASP A 335 -16.89 -17.13 -1.12
C ASP A 335 -15.92 -18.32 -1.28
N HIS A 336 -16.16 -19.44 -0.59
CA HIS A 336 -15.34 -20.65 -0.59
C HIS A 336 -13.93 -20.47 -0.01
N VAL A 337 -13.83 -19.79 1.14
CA VAL A 337 -12.63 -19.81 1.99
C VAL A 337 -12.30 -21.25 2.44
N ASP A 338 -11.02 -21.61 2.54
CA ASP A 338 -10.63 -22.93 3.05
C ASP A 338 -10.65 -22.97 4.59
N ILE A 339 -10.19 -21.87 5.22
CA ILE A 339 -10.00 -21.76 6.66
C ILE A 339 -10.54 -20.43 7.16
N LEU A 340 -11.42 -20.48 8.17
CA LEU A 340 -11.85 -19.28 8.89
C LEU A 340 -10.90 -18.96 10.04
N ASP A 341 -10.49 -17.71 10.15
CA ASP A 341 -9.72 -17.21 11.29
C ASP A 341 -10.62 -16.59 12.37
N CYS A 342 -10.24 -16.73 13.64
CA CYS A 342 -10.82 -16.02 14.77
C CYS A 342 -9.68 -15.51 15.67
N PRO A 343 -9.37 -14.20 15.63
CA PRO A 343 -8.55 -13.56 16.65
C PRO A 343 -9.32 -13.47 17.96
N VAL A 344 -8.88 -14.21 18.97
CA VAL A 344 -9.60 -14.32 20.24
C VAL A 344 -9.26 -13.14 21.15
N GLN A 345 -10.29 -12.46 21.61
CA GLN A 345 -10.21 -11.49 22.70
C GLN A 345 -11.00 -11.98 23.90
N LEU A 346 -10.66 -11.47 25.09
CA LEU A 346 -11.42 -11.71 26.31
C LEU A 346 -12.19 -10.46 26.73
N ALA A 347 -13.45 -10.65 27.09
CA ALA A 347 -14.25 -9.66 27.79
C ALA A 347 -13.85 -9.62 29.29
N LYS A 348 -14.29 -8.60 30.01
CA LYS A 348 -14.03 -8.43 31.46
C LYS A 348 -14.49 -9.61 32.31
N ASP A 349 -15.55 -10.30 31.88
CA ASP A 349 -16.10 -11.48 32.54
C ASP A 349 -15.42 -12.79 32.11
N GLY A 350 -14.34 -12.72 31.33
CA GLY A 350 -13.58 -13.88 30.85
C GLY A 350 -14.18 -14.57 29.63
N THR A 351 -15.27 -14.06 29.06
CA THR A 351 -15.89 -14.65 27.85
C THR A 351 -14.96 -14.50 26.63
N PRO A 352 -14.57 -15.60 25.97
CA PRO A 352 -13.79 -15.53 24.72
C PRO A 352 -14.68 -15.27 23.51
N PHE A 353 -14.26 -14.33 22.66
CA PHE A 353 -14.99 -13.94 21.45
C PHE A 353 -14.05 -13.51 20.33
N CYS A 354 -14.54 -13.52 19.09
CA CYS A 354 -13.73 -13.12 17.93
C CYS A 354 -13.78 -11.60 17.74
N LEU A 355 -12.63 -10.94 17.67
CA LEU A 355 -12.53 -9.51 17.35
C LEU A 355 -11.14 -9.17 16.80
N SER A 356 -11.11 -8.37 15.73
CA SER A 356 -9.89 -8.02 14.99
C SER A 356 -8.81 -7.28 15.79
N SER A 357 -9.19 -6.62 16.89
CA SER A 357 -8.29 -5.88 17.77
C SER A 357 -8.77 -5.95 19.21
N ILE A 358 -7.84 -5.96 20.16
CA ILE A 358 -8.13 -5.82 21.59
C ILE A 358 -8.62 -4.41 21.95
N ASN A 359 -8.40 -3.42 21.09
CA ASN A 359 -8.93 -2.06 21.22
C ASN A 359 -10.24 -1.95 20.45
N LEU A 360 -11.35 -1.84 21.18
CA LEU A 360 -12.71 -1.75 20.64
C LEU A 360 -12.91 -0.53 19.73
N ILE A 361 -12.10 0.53 19.85
CA ILE A 361 -12.20 1.71 18.96
C ILE A 361 -11.90 1.34 17.50
N ASP A 362 -11.04 0.34 17.27
CA ASP A 362 -10.55 0.03 15.93
C ASP A 362 -11.62 -0.63 15.04
N SER A 363 -12.68 -1.18 15.63
CA SER A 363 -13.71 -1.95 14.92
C SER A 363 -15.13 -1.75 15.45
N THR A 364 -15.38 -0.78 16.34
CA THR A 364 -16.72 -0.51 16.88
C THR A 364 -16.98 0.98 17.08
N THR A 365 -18.23 1.32 17.37
CA THR A 365 -18.64 2.68 17.76
C THR A 365 -18.45 2.99 19.24
N VAL A 366 -17.60 2.24 19.96
CA VAL A 366 -17.43 2.37 21.42
C VAL A 366 -17.04 3.80 21.84
N ALA A 367 -16.25 4.50 21.03
CA ALA A 367 -15.82 5.87 21.31
C ALA A 367 -16.98 6.89 21.28
N GLN A 368 -18.08 6.55 20.60
CA GLN A 368 -19.30 7.37 20.54
C GLN A 368 -20.37 6.90 21.55
N SER A 369 -20.06 5.92 22.40
CA SER A 369 -21.00 5.33 23.36
C SER A 369 -20.80 5.90 24.78
N ILE A 370 -21.65 5.45 25.71
CA ILE A 370 -21.51 5.73 27.15
C ILE A 370 -20.19 5.20 27.75
N PHE A 371 -19.50 4.30 27.05
CA PHE A 371 -18.22 3.71 27.48
C PHE A 371 -17.00 4.54 27.08
N SER A 372 -17.19 5.68 26.42
CA SER A 372 -16.11 6.61 26.05
C SER A 372 -15.23 7.04 27.24
N ASN A 373 -15.79 7.07 28.44
CA ASN A 373 -15.08 7.36 29.69
C ASN A 373 -14.11 6.23 30.15
N LEU A 374 -14.18 5.03 29.56
CA LEU A 374 -13.28 3.91 29.86
C LEU A 374 -11.95 3.97 29.09
N THR A 375 -11.72 5.08 28.39
CA THR A 375 -10.50 5.34 27.64
C THR A 375 -9.27 5.31 28.56
N LYS A 376 -8.27 4.50 28.19
CA LYS A 376 -6.98 4.39 28.89
C LYS A 376 -5.82 4.24 27.91
N SER A 377 -4.60 4.52 28.37
CA SER A 377 -3.38 4.31 27.59
C SER A 377 -2.65 3.09 28.15
N ILE A 378 -2.37 2.10 27.30
CA ILE A 378 -1.64 0.88 27.65
C ILE A 378 -0.55 0.65 26.60
N PRO A 379 0.64 1.26 26.79
CA PRO A 379 1.73 1.23 25.82
C PRO A 379 2.21 -0.17 25.44
N GLU A 380 2.04 -1.15 26.35
CA GLU A 380 2.37 -2.55 26.13
C GLU A 380 1.48 -3.22 25.07
N ILE A 381 0.25 -2.72 24.89
CA ILE A 381 -0.69 -3.23 23.89
C ILE A 381 -0.67 -2.37 22.63
N LYS A 382 -0.80 -1.05 22.78
CA LYS A 382 -0.91 -0.11 21.67
C LYS A 382 -0.50 1.30 22.08
N SER A 383 0.10 2.03 21.17
CA SER A 383 0.37 3.46 21.33
C SER A 383 -0.94 4.28 21.37
N GLY A 384 -1.03 5.20 22.31
CA GLY A 384 -2.16 6.11 22.43
C GLY A 384 -3.31 5.57 23.28
N SER A 385 -4.43 6.26 23.24
CA SER A 385 -5.60 5.96 24.05
C SER A 385 -6.52 4.95 23.36
N GLY A 386 -7.03 3.99 24.13
CA GLY A 386 -7.94 2.95 23.66
C GLY A 386 -9.03 2.62 24.68
N ILE A 387 -10.06 1.93 24.21
CA ILE A 387 -11.07 1.29 25.05
C ILE A 387 -10.96 -0.20 24.79
N PHE A 388 -10.52 -0.95 25.79
CA PHE A 388 -10.07 -2.33 25.60
C PHE A 388 -11.16 -3.34 25.93
N THR A 389 -11.16 -4.49 25.26
CA THR A 389 -12.19 -5.54 25.43
C THR A 389 -12.37 -5.98 26.89
N PHE A 390 -11.28 -6.11 27.63
CA PHE A 390 -11.27 -6.51 29.05
C PHE A 390 -11.77 -5.42 30.01
N SER A 391 -12.14 -4.24 29.52
CA SER A 391 -12.82 -3.21 30.32
C SER A 391 -14.34 -3.40 30.38
N LEU A 392 -14.94 -4.17 29.47
CA LEU A 392 -16.40 -4.34 29.33
C LEU A 392 -16.79 -5.82 29.45
N THR A 393 -17.94 -6.12 30.05
CA THR A 393 -18.50 -7.49 30.04
C THR A 393 -18.96 -7.87 28.63
N TRP A 394 -19.12 -9.16 28.35
CA TRP A 394 -19.62 -9.61 27.05
C TRP A 394 -20.98 -8.99 26.72
N SER A 395 -21.88 -8.96 27.70
CA SER A 395 -23.20 -8.33 27.54
C SER A 395 -23.13 -6.83 27.18
N GLN A 396 -22.12 -6.11 27.67
CA GLN A 396 -21.89 -4.71 27.29
C GLN A 396 -21.30 -4.61 25.87
N ILE A 397 -20.37 -5.47 25.52
CA ILE A 397 -19.77 -5.52 24.17
C ILE A 397 -20.83 -5.83 23.12
N GLN A 398 -21.79 -6.70 23.41
CA GLN A 398 -22.93 -7.00 22.52
C GLN A 398 -23.84 -5.80 22.23
N THR A 399 -23.78 -4.73 23.05
CA THR A 399 -24.52 -3.48 22.77
C THR A 399 -23.80 -2.56 21.79
N LEU A 400 -22.52 -2.81 21.51
CA LEU A 400 -21.73 -1.99 20.61
C LEU A 400 -22.09 -2.27 19.16
N THR A 401 -22.04 -1.23 18.34
CA THR A 401 -22.23 -1.37 16.89
C THR A 401 -20.88 -1.72 16.24
N PRO A 402 -20.77 -2.83 15.49
CA PRO A 402 -19.58 -3.11 14.68
C PRO A 402 -19.31 -2.00 13.67
N SER A 403 -18.06 -1.85 13.26
CA SER A 403 -17.66 -0.89 12.23
C SER A 403 -16.63 -1.52 11.30
N ILE A 404 -16.89 -1.42 9.99
CA ILE A 404 -15.95 -1.90 8.98
C ILE A 404 -14.69 -1.03 8.99
N ALA A 405 -13.52 -1.67 8.98
CA ALA A 405 -12.26 -0.97 8.83
C ALA A 405 -12.12 -0.47 7.39
N SER A 406 -11.50 0.69 7.17
CA SER A 406 -11.10 1.14 5.84
C SER A 406 -9.63 1.57 5.92
N PRO A 407 -8.69 0.60 5.85
CA PRO A 407 -7.26 0.86 6.06
C PRO A 407 -6.69 1.93 5.13
N TYR A 408 -7.30 2.07 3.95
CA TYR A 408 -6.87 2.97 2.88
C TYR A 408 -7.75 4.23 2.73
N ALA A 409 -8.52 4.60 3.76
CA ALA A 409 -9.35 5.80 3.74
C ALA A 409 -8.57 7.11 3.44
N GLY A 410 -7.26 7.14 3.75
CA GLY A 410 -6.38 8.27 3.38
C GLY A 410 -6.23 8.48 1.87
N TYR A 411 -6.45 7.43 1.07
CA TYR A 411 -6.49 7.46 -0.39
C TYR A 411 -7.92 7.62 -0.93
N ARG A 412 -8.89 7.96 -0.07
CA ARG A 412 -10.33 8.01 -0.37
C ARG A 412 -10.91 6.67 -0.83
N LEU A 413 -10.26 5.56 -0.46
CA LEU A 413 -10.76 4.20 -0.66
C LEU A 413 -11.47 3.74 0.61
N PHE A 414 -12.79 3.75 0.56
CA PHE A 414 -13.66 3.33 1.66
C PHE A 414 -14.23 1.95 1.35
N ARG A 415 -14.41 1.10 2.35
CA ARG A 415 -15.17 -0.14 2.14
C ARG A 415 -16.66 0.12 2.07
N ASN A 416 -17.41 -0.86 1.56
CA ASN A 416 -18.84 -0.75 1.25
C ASN A 416 -19.65 -0.04 2.36
N PRO A 417 -20.15 1.19 2.12
CA PRO A 417 -20.89 1.95 3.10
C PRO A 417 -22.20 1.30 3.57
N LYS A 418 -22.88 0.52 2.72
CA LYS A 418 -24.12 -0.20 3.10
C LYS A 418 -23.86 -1.27 4.16
N SER A 419 -22.67 -1.85 4.16
CA SER A 419 -22.26 -2.87 5.13
C SER A 419 -21.57 -2.28 6.37
N LYS A 420 -21.38 -0.95 6.45
CA LYS A 420 -20.50 -0.29 7.42
C LYS A 420 -20.66 -0.75 8.87
N THR A 421 -21.89 -1.04 9.28
CA THR A 421 -22.25 -1.43 10.65
C THR A 421 -23.02 -2.74 10.72
N ALA A 422 -22.94 -3.57 9.69
CA ALA A 422 -23.72 -4.78 9.57
C ALA A 422 -23.10 -5.94 10.37
N GLY A 423 -23.96 -6.85 10.84
CA GLY A 423 -23.56 -8.06 11.55
C GLY A 423 -23.42 -7.91 13.06
N LYS A 424 -23.05 -9.00 13.73
CA LYS A 424 -22.84 -9.11 15.17
C LYS A 424 -21.60 -9.93 15.47
N TYR A 425 -20.88 -9.59 16.54
CA TYR A 425 -19.73 -10.38 16.99
C TYR A 425 -20.17 -11.72 17.58
N LEU A 426 -19.35 -12.75 17.36
CA LEU A 426 -19.58 -14.10 17.86
C LEU A 426 -18.72 -14.37 19.08
N THR A 427 -19.27 -15.09 20.05
CA THR A 427 -18.43 -15.80 21.02
C THR A 427 -17.58 -16.84 20.28
N LEU A 428 -16.46 -17.26 20.87
CA LEU A 428 -15.65 -18.32 20.30
C LEU A 428 -16.48 -19.62 20.13
N ALA A 429 -17.40 -19.91 21.05
CA ALA A 429 -18.28 -21.07 20.95
C ALA A 429 -19.24 -20.99 19.74
N ASP A 430 -19.81 -19.80 19.47
CA ASP A 430 -20.69 -19.60 18.32
C ASP A 430 -19.92 -19.71 17.01
N PHE A 431 -18.70 -19.14 16.95
CA PHE A 431 -17.81 -19.25 15.79
C PHE A 431 -17.44 -20.72 15.48
N LEU A 432 -17.08 -21.49 16.51
CA LEU A 432 -16.75 -22.91 16.39
C LEU A 432 -17.98 -23.73 15.95
N THR A 433 -19.17 -23.36 16.39
CA THR A 433 -20.44 -23.99 15.97
C THR A 433 -20.78 -23.68 14.52
N LEU A 434 -20.62 -22.41 14.10
CA LEU A 434 -20.78 -21.98 12.70
C LEU A 434 -19.85 -22.78 11.79
N SER A 435 -18.56 -22.84 12.17
CA SER A 435 -17.53 -23.51 11.38
C SER A 435 -17.80 -25.00 11.20
N LYS A 436 -18.28 -25.71 12.23
CA LYS A 436 -18.66 -27.14 12.12
C LYS A 436 -19.83 -27.40 11.19
N LYS A 437 -20.73 -26.44 11.03
CA LYS A 437 -21.91 -26.57 10.14
C LYS A 437 -21.57 -26.28 8.68
N ALA A 438 -20.48 -25.56 8.42
CA ALA A 438 -20.06 -25.17 7.09
C ALA A 438 -19.32 -26.33 6.40
N GLY A 439 -20.00 -27.02 5.48
CA GLY A 439 -19.43 -28.18 4.77
C GLY A 439 -18.32 -27.86 3.77
N SER A 440 -18.12 -26.59 3.40
CA SER A 440 -17.05 -26.14 2.50
C SER A 440 -15.71 -25.90 3.20
N LEU A 441 -15.70 -25.75 4.53
CA LEU A 441 -14.48 -25.44 5.28
C LEU A 441 -13.60 -26.68 5.46
N THR A 442 -12.29 -26.47 5.42
CA THR A 442 -11.27 -27.48 5.71
C THR A 442 -10.59 -27.26 7.07
N GLY A 443 -10.77 -26.08 7.67
CA GLY A 443 -10.22 -25.80 9.01
C GLY A 443 -10.65 -24.48 9.63
N VAL A 444 -10.15 -24.26 10.84
CA VAL A 444 -10.25 -23.00 11.59
C VAL A 444 -8.87 -22.59 12.10
N LEU A 445 -8.60 -21.29 12.16
CA LEU A 445 -7.38 -20.71 12.71
C LEU A 445 -7.72 -19.81 13.90
N ILE A 446 -7.28 -20.19 15.09
CA ILE A 446 -7.51 -19.44 16.32
C ILE A 446 -6.25 -18.66 16.66
N SER A 447 -6.30 -17.33 16.59
CA SER A 447 -5.15 -16.47 16.89
C SER A 447 -5.21 -15.97 18.33
N ILE A 448 -4.12 -16.13 19.06
CA ILE A 448 -3.97 -15.70 20.46
C ILE A 448 -2.84 -14.68 20.55
N GLU A 449 -3.17 -13.47 20.99
CA GLU A 449 -2.24 -12.35 21.16
C GLU A 449 -2.38 -11.77 22.58
N ASN A 450 -1.39 -11.00 23.05
CA ASN A 450 -1.41 -10.31 24.35
C ASN A 450 -1.60 -11.22 25.57
N ALA A 451 -1.31 -12.52 25.47
CA ALA A 451 -1.58 -13.51 26.53
C ALA A 451 -0.87 -13.16 27.84
N ALA A 452 0.41 -12.77 27.79
CA ALA A 452 1.17 -12.38 28.97
C ALA A 452 0.54 -11.18 29.69
N TYR A 453 0.15 -10.15 28.94
CA TYR A 453 -0.50 -8.97 29.50
C TYR A 453 -1.84 -9.31 30.15
N LEU A 454 -2.68 -10.12 29.48
CA LEU A 454 -3.97 -10.52 30.01
C LEU A 454 -3.81 -11.32 31.32
N ALA A 455 -2.84 -12.22 31.39
CA ALA A 455 -2.57 -13.02 32.58
C ALA A 455 -2.03 -12.18 33.76
N GLU A 456 -1.03 -11.34 33.54
CA GLU A 456 -0.39 -10.55 34.60
C GLU A 456 -1.22 -9.35 35.03
N ALA A 457 -1.67 -8.54 34.07
CA ALA A 457 -2.26 -7.24 34.35
C ALA A 457 -3.77 -7.31 34.56
N GLN A 458 -4.44 -8.30 33.98
CA GLN A 458 -5.91 -8.43 34.02
C GLN A 458 -6.40 -9.68 34.76
N GLY A 459 -5.52 -10.64 35.09
CA GLY A 459 -5.92 -11.91 35.72
C GLY A 459 -6.78 -12.78 34.80
N LEU A 460 -6.62 -12.63 33.48
CA LEU A 460 -7.41 -13.30 32.45
C LEU A 460 -6.55 -14.30 31.67
N ASP A 461 -6.93 -15.57 31.68
CA ASP A 461 -6.21 -16.64 30.98
C ASP A 461 -6.84 -16.95 29.61
N VAL A 462 -6.34 -16.27 28.57
CA VAL A 462 -6.83 -16.49 27.19
C VAL A 462 -6.47 -17.88 26.66
N VAL A 463 -5.34 -18.45 27.10
CA VAL A 463 -4.91 -19.78 26.67
C VAL A 463 -5.88 -20.84 27.20
N GLN A 464 -6.20 -20.77 28.50
CA GLN A 464 -7.15 -21.70 29.10
C GLN A 464 -8.56 -21.51 28.54
N ALA A 465 -9.01 -20.25 28.36
CA ALA A 465 -10.32 -19.97 27.77
C ALA A 465 -10.49 -20.57 26.35
N VAL A 466 -9.43 -20.51 25.53
CA VAL A 466 -9.42 -21.14 24.20
C VAL A 466 -9.44 -22.66 24.30
N LYS A 467 -8.61 -23.25 25.17
CA LYS A 467 -8.59 -24.72 25.39
C LYS A 467 -9.96 -25.24 25.82
N ASP A 468 -10.62 -24.55 26.76
CA ASP A 468 -11.94 -24.92 27.26
C ASP A 468 -13.01 -24.82 26.17
N ALA A 469 -12.99 -23.75 25.38
CA ALA A 469 -13.93 -23.55 24.28
C ALA A 469 -13.79 -24.63 23.21
N LEU A 470 -12.56 -24.96 22.78
CA LEU A 470 -12.29 -26.01 21.80
C LEU A 470 -12.70 -27.40 22.32
N SER A 471 -12.36 -27.71 23.58
CA SER A 471 -12.72 -28.98 24.23
C SER A 471 -14.24 -29.13 24.31
N LYS A 472 -14.94 -28.11 24.81
CA LYS A 472 -16.41 -28.10 24.94
C LYS A 472 -17.09 -28.18 23.58
N ALA A 473 -16.54 -27.53 22.56
CA ALA A 473 -17.02 -27.62 21.20
C ALA A 473 -16.62 -28.95 20.51
N SER A 474 -15.93 -29.86 21.18
CA SER A 474 -15.46 -31.15 20.65
C SER A 474 -14.55 -31.01 19.42
N TYR A 475 -13.62 -30.05 19.45
CA TYR A 475 -12.57 -29.89 18.44
C TYR A 475 -11.33 -30.76 18.73
N ASP A 476 -11.14 -31.17 19.98
CA ASP A 476 -10.01 -31.98 20.43
C ASP A 476 -9.92 -33.38 19.78
N ASN A 477 -11.06 -33.98 19.42
CA ASN A 477 -11.11 -35.39 18.98
C ASN A 477 -11.69 -35.57 17.57
N GLN A 478 -11.82 -34.49 16.81
CA GLN A 478 -12.40 -34.53 15.46
C GLN A 478 -11.31 -34.35 14.40
N VAL A 479 -11.52 -34.96 13.23
CA VAL A 479 -10.59 -34.94 12.09
C VAL A 479 -11.18 -34.27 10.84
N ALA A 480 -12.42 -33.79 10.93
CA ALA A 480 -13.14 -33.19 9.80
C ALA A 480 -12.60 -31.79 9.46
N LEU A 481 -12.28 -30.99 10.48
CA LEU A 481 -11.70 -29.66 10.35
C LEU A 481 -10.31 -29.64 10.96
N ARG A 482 -9.33 -29.13 10.21
CA ARG A 482 -8.02 -28.76 10.73
C ARG A 482 -8.17 -27.68 11.80
N VAL A 483 -7.46 -27.81 12.91
CA VAL A 483 -7.42 -26.79 13.97
C VAL A 483 -6.04 -26.18 14.01
N MET A 484 -5.96 -24.88 13.70
CA MET A 484 -4.70 -24.14 13.72
C MET A 484 -4.69 -23.19 14.90
N ILE A 485 -3.62 -23.17 15.67
CA ILE A 485 -3.41 -22.21 16.76
C ILE A 485 -2.27 -21.28 16.36
N GLN A 486 -2.57 -19.99 16.22
CA GLN A 486 -1.60 -18.99 15.82
C GLN A 486 -1.23 -18.07 16.99
N SER A 487 0.04 -17.72 17.10
CA SER A 487 0.49 -16.65 17.99
C SER A 487 1.80 -16.04 17.50
N THR A 488 2.03 -14.77 17.81
CA THR A 488 3.35 -14.13 17.77
C THR A 488 4.28 -14.61 18.88
N ASN A 489 3.76 -15.30 19.90
CA ASN A 489 4.53 -15.73 21.05
C ASN A 489 4.75 -17.26 21.06
N SER A 490 6.00 -17.70 21.04
CA SER A 490 6.37 -19.12 21.10
C SER A 490 5.84 -19.79 22.38
N SER A 491 5.92 -19.09 23.51
CA SER A 491 5.46 -19.54 24.83
C SER A 491 3.96 -19.86 24.89
N VAL A 492 3.14 -19.19 24.06
CA VAL A 492 1.71 -19.51 23.89
C VAL A 492 1.54 -20.82 23.14
N LEU A 493 2.24 -21.00 22.03
CA LEU A 493 2.16 -22.22 21.22
C LEU A 493 2.63 -23.46 22.01
N GLU A 494 3.65 -23.31 22.85
CA GLU A 494 4.12 -24.39 23.71
C GLU A 494 3.03 -24.95 24.63
N LYS A 495 2.06 -24.12 25.05
CA LYS A 495 0.92 -24.58 25.87
C LYS A 495 -0.03 -25.50 25.12
N PHE A 496 0.04 -25.61 23.79
CA PHE A 496 -0.82 -26.49 22.99
C PHE A 496 -0.09 -27.73 22.46
N LYS A 497 1.19 -27.93 22.78
CA LYS A 497 1.98 -29.09 22.33
C LYS A 497 1.40 -30.44 22.76
N ASP A 498 0.62 -30.48 23.84
CA ASP A 498 -0.07 -31.69 24.29
C ASP A 498 -1.22 -32.12 23.36
N LYS A 499 -1.68 -31.24 22.45
CA LYS A 499 -2.76 -31.49 21.49
C LYS A 499 -2.18 -31.90 20.13
N ALA A 500 -1.87 -33.19 19.99
CA ALA A 500 -1.20 -33.73 18.80
C ALA A 500 -1.95 -33.53 17.46
N ASN A 501 -3.26 -33.26 17.50
CA ASN A 501 -4.08 -32.98 16.31
C ASN A 501 -4.15 -31.49 15.94
N TYR A 502 -3.51 -30.61 16.71
CA TYR A 502 -3.50 -29.16 16.46
C TYR A 502 -2.26 -28.73 15.71
N GLU A 503 -2.46 -27.89 14.70
CA GLU A 503 -1.39 -27.26 13.95
C GLU A 503 -1.01 -25.93 14.59
N LEU A 504 0.11 -25.92 15.30
CA LEU A 504 0.71 -24.71 15.85
C LEU A 504 1.36 -23.86 14.75
N VAL A 505 1.03 -22.57 14.70
CA VAL A 505 1.46 -21.62 13.66
C VAL A 505 2.15 -20.43 14.31
N TYR A 506 3.42 -20.21 14.01
CA TYR A 506 4.17 -19.06 14.51
C TYR A 506 4.02 -17.86 13.58
N LYS A 507 3.57 -16.72 14.10
CA LYS A 507 3.46 -15.49 13.32
C LYS A 507 4.68 -14.61 13.58
N VAL A 508 5.43 -14.29 12.52
CA VAL A 508 6.52 -13.31 12.57
C VAL A 508 5.93 -11.94 12.28
N ASP A 509 5.88 -11.07 13.30
CA ASP A 509 5.26 -9.75 13.18
C ASP A 509 6.14 -8.74 12.41
N GLU A 510 7.46 -8.91 12.47
CA GLU A 510 8.41 -8.03 11.79
C GLU A 510 8.65 -8.43 10.33
N ASN A 511 8.97 -7.43 9.50
CA ASN A 511 9.43 -7.69 8.13
C ASN A 511 10.87 -8.22 8.16
N ILE A 512 11.10 -9.37 7.53
CA ILE A 512 12.41 -10.06 7.51
C ILE A 512 12.84 -10.37 6.09
N ARG A 513 14.15 -10.33 5.81
CA ARG A 513 14.71 -10.70 4.50
C ARG A 513 15.24 -12.12 4.40
N ASP A 514 15.47 -12.75 5.55
CA ASP A 514 16.00 -14.11 5.68
C ASP A 514 15.78 -14.58 7.14
N ALA A 515 16.02 -15.86 7.41
CA ALA A 515 16.04 -16.43 8.75
C ALA A 515 17.29 -17.29 8.97
N ALA A 516 17.96 -17.11 10.11
CA ALA A 516 19.09 -17.94 10.50
C ALA A 516 18.65 -19.40 10.67
N ASN A 517 19.44 -20.36 10.17
CA ASN A 517 19.12 -21.79 10.27
C ASN A 517 18.85 -22.25 11.72
N SER A 518 19.54 -21.65 12.70
CA SER A 518 19.29 -21.92 14.12
C SER A 518 17.91 -21.43 14.57
N ALA A 519 17.52 -20.22 14.18
CA ALA A 519 16.21 -19.66 14.49
C ALA A 519 15.08 -20.51 13.88
N VAL A 520 15.20 -20.90 12.61
CA VAL A 520 14.21 -21.79 11.96
C VAL A 520 14.19 -23.17 12.63
N GLY A 521 15.37 -23.67 13.05
CA GLY A 521 15.48 -24.89 13.84
C GLY A 521 14.76 -24.81 15.19
N ASP A 522 14.77 -23.65 15.84
CA ASP A 522 14.05 -23.39 17.09
C ASP A 522 12.55 -23.27 16.86
N ILE A 523 12.11 -22.53 15.82
CA ILE A 523 10.69 -22.44 15.43
C ILE A 523 10.09 -23.84 15.25
N LYS A 524 10.80 -24.73 14.56
CA LYS A 524 10.33 -26.10 14.32
C LYS A 524 10.11 -26.94 15.59
N LYS A 525 10.68 -26.55 16.74
CA LYS A 525 10.45 -27.24 18.02
C LYS A 525 9.07 -26.93 18.60
N PHE A 526 8.41 -25.86 18.19
CA PHE A 526 7.14 -25.43 18.77
C PHE A 526 6.05 -25.06 17.75
N ALA A 527 6.39 -24.91 16.48
CA ALA A 527 5.44 -24.62 15.41
C ALA A 527 5.59 -25.59 14.23
N HIS A 528 4.48 -25.83 13.55
CA HIS A 528 4.39 -26.64 12.35
C HIS A 528 4.36 -25.80 11.08
N ALA A 529 3.95 -24.53 11.16
CA ALA A 529 3.87 -23.58 10.05
C ALA A 529 4.21 -22.15 10.51
N VAL A 530 4.44 -21.24 9.55
CA VAL A 530 4.81 -19.85 9.83
C VAL A 530 3.95 -18.88 9.02
N VAL A 531 3.55 -17.77 9.63
CA VAL A 531 2.97 -16.61 8.96
C VAL A 531 4.00 -15.49 8.87
N VAL A 532 4.13 -14.86 7.70
CA VAL A 532 4.98 -13.67 7.47
C VAL A 532 4.22 -12.58 6.72
N ASN A 533 4.69 -11.34 6.84
CA ASN A 533 4.14 -10.21 6.08
C ASN A 533 4.56 -10.25 4.59
N LYS A 534 3.76 -9.64 3.71
CA LYS A 534 4.06 -9.45 2.28
C LYS A 534 5.48 -8.93 2.01
N ALA A 535 5.90 -7.89 2.72
CA ALA A 535 7.21 -7.28 2.60
C ALA A 535 8.38 -8.20 3.01
N SER A 536 8.13 -9.27 3.76
CA SER A 536 9.13 -10.29 4.05
C SER A 536 9.43 -11.21 2.87
N VAL A 537 8.61 -11.18 1.82
CA VAL A 537 8.75 -11.96 0.58
C VAL A 537 9.17 -11.05 -0.56
N PHE A 538 8.42 -9.98 -0.80
CA PHE A 538 8.74 -8.95 -1.78
C PHE A 538 8.82 -7.56 -1.12
N PRO A 539 10.02 -7.12 -0.70
CA PRO A 539 10.24 -5.79 -0.16
C PRO A 539 9.96 -4.69 -1.18
N GLU A 540 9.35 -3.61 -0.71
CA GLU A 540 8.95 -2.48 -1.53
C GLU A 540 9.78 -1.23 -1.23
N ASN A 541 10.01 -0.39 -2.24
CA ASN A 541 10.56 0.95 -2.08
C ASN A 541 9.75 1.93 -2.94
N ASN A 542 9.07 2.88 -2.30
CA ASN A 542 8.11 3.77 -2.96
C ASN A 542 7.10 2.99 -3.85
N ALA A 543 6.56 1.89 -3.31
CA ALA A 543 5.63 0.98 -3.98
C ALA A 543 6.18 0.25 -5.23
N PHE A 544 7.50 0.14 -5.39
CA PHE A 544 8.12 -0.76 -6.37
C PHE A 544 8.75 -1.95 -5.67
N LEU A 545 8.57 -3.15 -6.23
CA LEU A 545 9.27 -4.33 -5.74
C LEU A 545 10.75 -4.19 -6.00
N THR A 546 11.57 -4.49 -4.99
CA THR A 546 13.03 -4.38 -5.11
C THR A 546 13.68 -5.71 -5.48
N ARG A 547 13.19 -6.81 -4.88
CA ARG A 547 13.67 -8.20 -5.10
C ARG A 547 12.72 -9.20 -4.45
N GLU A 548 12.91 -10.48 -4.73
CA GLU A 548 12.43 -11.58 -3.89
C GLU A 548 13.45 -11.85 -2.77
N THR A 549 12.98 -12.20 -1.56
CA THR A 549 13.83 -12.57 -0.43
C THR A 549 14.03 -14.08 -0.33
N ASP A 550 14.99 -14.50 0.51
CA ASP A 550 15.20 -15.92 0.79
C ASP A 550 14.25 -16.45 1.89
N THR A 551 13.37 -15.62 2.45
CA THR A 551 12.54 -15.98 3.61
C THR A 551 11.69 -17.23 3.36
N VAL A 552 10.96 -17.28 2.25
CA VAL A 552 10.07 -18.41 1.94
C VAL A 552 10.87 -19.68 1.65
N SER A 553 11.89 -19.58 0.79
CA SER A 553 12.74 -20.72 0.44
C SER A 553 13.47 -21.29 1.65
N LYS A 554 13.94 -20.41 2.56
CA LYS A 554 14.58 -20.78 3.83
C LYS A 554 13.64 -21.55 4.74
N LEU A 555 12.45 -21.02 5.04
CA LEU A 555 11.47 -21.67 5.92
C LEU A 555 11.03 -23.03 5.35
N LYS A 556 10.75 -23.09 4.04
CA LYS A 556 10.37 -24.34 3.36
C LYS A 556 11.48 -25.38 3.35
N SER A 557 12.76 -24.98 3.33
CA SER A 557 13.88 -25.95 3.45
C SER A 557 13.87 -26.74 4.76
N PHE A 558 13.23 -26.20 5.80
CA PHE A 558 13.01 -26.87 7.08
C PHE A 558 11.68 -27.64 7.17
N LYS A 559 10.92 -27.68 6.06
CA LYS A 559 9.57 -28.26 5.92
C LYS A 559 8.50 -27.52 6.74
N LEU A 560 8.65 -26.21 6.93
CA LEU A 560 7.60 -25.35 7.49
C LEU A 560 6.78 -24.77 6.33
N PRO A 561 5.46 -25.03 6.26
CA PRO A 561 4.57 -24.29 5.37
C PRO A 561 4.58 -22.80 5.71
N VAL A 562 4.50 -21.97 4.68
CA VAL A 562 4.54 -20.50 4.81
C VAL A 562 3.23 -19.91 4.33
N TYR A 563 2.54 -19.19 5.20
CA TYR A 563 1.37 -18.39 4.88
C TYR A 563 1.75 -16.90 4.88
N VAL A 564 1.17 -16.12 3.97
CA VAL A 564 1.51 -14.68 3.84
C VAL A 564 0.29 -13.82 4.07
N GLU A 565 0.46 -12.71 4.80
CA GLU A 565 -0.60 -11.75 5.09
C GLU A 565 -0.18 -10.28 4.81
N THR A 566 -1.10 -9.36 4.54
CA THR A 566 -2.53 -9.54 4.18
C THR A 566 -2.72 -9.14 2.72
N PHE A 567 -3.46 -9.95 1.96
CA PHE A 567 -3.83 -9.66 0.57
C PHE A 567 -5.17 -8.94 0.52
N SER A 568 -5.20 -7.81 -0.18
CA SER A 568 -6.35 -6.90 -0.26
C SER A 568 -6.63 -6.45 -1.70
N ASN A 569 -7.90 -6.21 -2.04
CA ASN A 569 -8.30 -5.81 -3.38
C ASN A 569 -8.05 -4.32 -3.65
N GLU A 570 -8.03 -3.46 -2.62
CA GLU A 570 -7.79 -2.03 -2.81
C GLU A 570 -6.42 -1.79 -3.46
N PHE A 571 -6.40 -1.16 -4.65
CA PHE A 571 -5.21 -1.09 -5.51
C PHE A 571 -3.97 -0.43 -4.88
N VAL A 572 -4.14 0.42 -3.87
CA VAL A 572 -3.02 1.06 -3.13
C VAL A 572 -2.33 0.12 -2.15
N SER A 573 -2.89 -1.06 -1.92
CA SER A 573 -2.30 -2.10 -1.07
C SER A 573 -1.19 -2.89 -1.75
N GLN A 574 -0.99 -2.66 -3.06
CA GLN A 574 -0.14 -3.44 -3.94
C GLN A 574 0.97 -2.54 -4.51
N ALA A 575 2.15 -3.11 -4.72
CA ALA A 575 3.21 -2.49 -5.51
C ALA A 575 2.80 -2.31 -6.99
N TRP A 576 3.41 -1.34 -7.67
CA TRP A 576 3.19 -1.08 -9.11
C TRP A 576 3.48 -2.30 -9.99
N ASP A 577 4.42 -3.16 -9.58
CA ASP A 577 4.77 -4.40 -10.29
C ASP A 577 3.59 -5.38 -10.37
N PHE A 578 2.61 -5.30 -9.46
CA PHE A 578 1.38 -6.12 -9.51
C PHE A 578 0.26 -5.48 -10.32
N PHE A 579 0.52 -4.35 -11.00
CA PHE A 579 -0.39 -3.72 -11.95
C PHE A 579 -1.78 -3.36 -11.38
N SER A 580 -1.83 -3.06 -10.08
CA SER A 580 -3.07 -2.79 -9.35
C SER A 580 -4.10 -3.93 -9.47
N ASP A 581 -3.63 -5.16 -9.70
CA ASP A 581 -4.44 -6.36 -9.81
C ASP A 581 -4.11 -7.35 -8.69
N ALA A 582 -5.09 -7.56 -7.81
CA ALA A 582 -4.96 -8.51 -6.70
C ALA A 582 -4.73 -9.96 -7.17
N THR A 583 -5.20 -10.31 -8.37
CA THR A 583 -4.98 -11.65 -8.95
C THR A 583 -3.52 -11.81 -9.36
N VAL A 584 -2.90 -10.79 -9.96
CA VAL A 584 -1.47 -10.77 -10.29
C VAL A 584 -0.61 -10.83 -9.03
N GLU A 585 -1.00 -10.12 -7.96
CA GLU A 585 -0.33 -10.21 -6.66
C GLU A 585 -0.40 -11.65 -6.12
N ILE A 586 -1.60 -12.22 -5.97
CA ILE A 586 -1.77 -13.60 -5.47
C ILE A 586 -1.00 -14.60 -6.33
N ASN A 587 -1.03 -14.46 -7.65
CA ASN A 587 -0.27 -15.30 -8.57
C ASN A 587 1.23 -15.24 -8.30
N SER A 588 1.78 -14.05 -8.08
CA SER A 588 3.21 -13.86 -7.85
C SER A 588 3.69 -14.49 -6.54
N TYR A 589 2.88 -14.46 -5.49
CA TYR A 589 3.21 -15.14 -4.23
C TYR A 589 3.02 -16.66 -4.32
N VAL A 590 1.92 -17.13 -4.94
CA VAL A 590 1.59 -18.56 -4.98
C VAL A 590 2.41 -19.31 -6.03
N MET A 591 2.55 -18.78 -7.25
CA MET A 591 3.35 -19.39 -8.33
C MET A 591 4.82 -19.00 -8.28
N GLY A 592 5.13 -17.72 -7.99
CA GLY A 592 6.50 -17.22 -7.95
C GLY A 592 7.22 -17.65 -6.69
N ALA A 593 6.84 -17.06 -5.55
CA ALA A 593 7.47 -17.35 -4.25
C ALA A 593 7.09 -18.73 -3.66
N ASN A 594 6.13 -19.43 -4.26
CA ASN A 594 5.69 -20.77 -3.86
C ASN A 594 5.22 -20.84 -2.39
N VAL A 595 4.40 -19.86 -1.95
CA VAL A 595 3.80 -19.87 -0.61
C VAL A 595 2.72 -20.94 -0.49
N ASP A 596 2.50 -21.45 0.73
CA ASP A 596 1.53 -22.54 1.00
C ASP A 596 0.12 -22.02 1.28
N GLY A 597 -0.06 -20.70 1.40
CA GLY A 597 -1.37 -20.07 1.51
C GLY A 597 -1.31 -18.55 1.63
N VAL A 598 -2.45 -17.93 1.39
CA VAL A 598 -2.67 -16.49 1.47
C VAL A 598 -3.72 -16.19 2.53
N ILE A 599 -3.45 -15.18 3.36
CA ILE A 599 -4.39 -14.65 4.34
C ILE A 599 -4.98 -13.36 3.76
N THR A 600 -6.30 -13.32 3.55
CA THR A 600 -6.96 -12.24 2.80
C THR A 600 -8.26 -11.77 3.44
N ASP A 601 -8.53 -10.48 3.31
CA ASP A 601 -9.82 -9.86 3.65
C ASP A 601 -10.88 -9.98 2.53
N TYR A 602 -10.49 -10.46 1.34
CA TYR A 602 -11.36 -10.75 0.20
C TYR A 602 -11.28 -12.23 -0.25
N PRO A 603 -11.89 -13.18 0.51
CA PRO A 603 -11.84 -14.60 0.17
C PRO A 603 -12.32 -14.92 -1.25
N LYS A 604 -13.28 -14.17 -1.79
CA LYS A 604 -13.81 -14.37 -3.16
C LYS A 604 -12.71 -14.30 -4.22
N THR A 605 -11.84 -13.29 -4.14
CA THR A 605 -10.74 -13.07 -5.09
C THR A 605 -9.78 -14.25 -5.05
N ALA A 606 -9.30 -14.60 -3.85
CA ALA A 606 -8.30 -15.66 -3.69
C ALA A 606 -8.87 -17.05 -4.00
N ALA A 607 -10.12 -17.33 -3.62
CA ALA A 607 -10.79 -18.58 -3.95
C ALA A 607 -11.07 -18.71 -5.46
N ARG A 608 -11.43 -17.61 -6.16
CA ARG A 608 -11.52 -17.60 -7.63
C ARG A 608 -10.16 -17.93 -8.23
N TYR A 609 -9.09 -17.27 -7.78
CA TYR A 609 -7.74 -17.56 -8.24
C TYR A 609 -7.40 -19.05 -8.12
N LYS A 610 -7.75 -19.72 -7.01
CA LYS A 610 -7.50 -21.16 -6.85
C LYS A 610 -8.15 -22.04 -7.92
N ARG A 611 -9.27 -21.61 -8.51
CA ARG A 611 -10.06 -22.37 -9.48
C ARG A 611 -9.76 -22.02 -10.94
N ASN A 612 -8.82 -21.10 -11.19
CA ASN A 612 -8.52 -20.59 -12.53
C ASN A 612 -8.21 -21.71 -13.53
N LEU A 613 -8.59 -21.53 -14.79
CA LEU A 613 -8.41 -22.53 -15.86
C LEU A 613 -6.99 -22.59 -16.43
N CYS A 614 -6.18 -21.56 -16.18
CA CYS A 614 -4.84 -21.45 -16.75
C CYS A 614 -3.81 -22.36 -16.08
N SER A 615 -4.15 -22.97 -14.93
CA SER A 615 -3.40 -23.99 -14.20
C SER A 615 -1.93 -23.63 -13.87
N PHE A 616 -1.40 -24.29 -12.83
CA PHE A 616 0.03 -24.29 -12.47
C PHE A 616 0.86 -25.18 -13.42
N GLY A 617 0.57 -25.12 -14.72
CA GLY A 617 1.20 -25.94 -15.75
C GLY A 617 2.65 -25.53 -16.00
N LYS A 618 3.41 -26.37 -16.73
CA LYS A 618 4.82 -26.08 -17.05
C LYS A 618 5.01 -24.79 -17.87
N ASN A 619 3.98 -24.36 -18.59
CA ASN A 619 3.97 -23.18 -19.45
C ASN A 619 2.67 -22.37 -19.19
N PRO A 620 2.59 -21.59 -18.10
CA PRO A 620 1.46 -20.67 -17.92
C PRO A 620 1.42 -19.66 -19.09
N PRO A 621 0.24 -19.14 -19.46
CA PRO A 621 0.18 -18.01 -20.39
C PRO A 621 0.93 -16.82 -19.81
N SER A 622 1.40 -15.92 -20.67
CA SER A 622 2.26 -14.80 -20.25
C SER A 622 1.61 -13.89 -19.21
N TYR A 623 0.31 -13.65 -19.34
CA TYR A 623 -0.52 -12.90 -18.38
C TYR A 623 -0.78 -13.63 -17.05
N MET A 624 -0.34 -14.88 -16.90
CA MET A 624 -0.31 -15.62 -15.61
C MET A 624 1.13 -15.95 -15.17
N THR A 625 2.13 -15.32 -15.77
CA THR A 625 3.51 -15.48 -15.31
C THR A 625 3.75 -14.62 -14.07
N PRO A 626 4.39 -15.13 -13.01
CA PRO A 626 4.75 -14.33 -11.84
C PRO A 626 5.54 -13.08 -12.21
N VAL A 627 5.28 -11.98 -11.51
CA VAL A 627 6.01 -10.74 -11.77
C VAL A 627 7.48 -10.89 -11.38
N GLN A 628 8.36 -10.28 -12.16
CA GLN A 628 9.79 -10.26 -11.84
C GLN A 628 10.10 -9.05 -10.95
N ALA A 629 10.29 -9.29 -9.65
CA ALA A 629 10.61 -8.24 -8.69
C ALA A 629 11.86 -7.44 -9.13
N GLY A 630 11.75 -6.10 -9.11
CA GLY A 630 12.82 -5.18 -9.51
C GLY A 630 12.88 -4.91 -11.01
N SER A 631 12.08 -5.57 -11.85
CA SER A 631 12.10 -5.36 -13.31
C SER A 631 11.65 -3.95 -13.70
N LEU A 632 10.60 -3.41 -13.07
CA LEU A 632 10.17 -2.03 -13.32
C LEU A 632 11.23 -1.01 -12.86
N MET A 633 11.93 -1.27 -11.75
CA MET A 633 12.99 -0.38 -11.27
C MET A 633 14.15 -0.26 -12.26
N GLN A 634 14.47 -1.31 -13.01
CA GLN A 634 15.53 -1.29 -14.02
C GLN A 634 15.23 -0.36 -15.19
N VAL A 635 13.95 -0.05 -15.41
CA VAL A 635 13.50 0.86 -16.47
C VAL A 635 13.56 2.33 -16.01
N ILE A 636 13.62 2.61 -14.70
CA ILE A 636 13.63 3.97 -14.17
C ILE A 636 15.00 4.62 -14.40
N THR A 637 15.02 5.81 -14.98
CA THR A 637 16.25 6.61 -15.15
C THR A 637 16.91 6.90 -13.79
N PRO A 638 18.25 6.80 -13.64
CA PRO A 638 18.92 6.88 -12.34
C PRO A 638 18.58 8.09 -11.47
N GLY A 639 18.33 9.26 -12.04
CA GLY A 639 17.94 10.47 -11.30
C GLY A 639 16.54 10.42 -10.69
N TYR A 640 15.69 9.49 -11.13
CA TYR A 640 14.31 9.30 -10.67
C TYR A 640 14.17 8.10 -9.74
N LEU A 641 15.19 7.23 -9.66
CA LEU A 641 15.18 6.08 -8.75
C LEU A 641 14.94 6.52 -7.31
N PRO A 642 14.12 5.77 -6.56
CA PRO A 642 13.97 6.05 -5.14
C PRO A 642 15.29 5.80 -4.40
N PRO A 643 15.59 6.55 -3.31
CA PRO A 643 16.76 6.30 -2.48
C PRO A 643 16.77 4.84 -2.00
N ALA A 644 17.94 4.20 -2.01
CA ALA A 644 18.06 2.83 -1.53
C ALA A 644 17.65 2.73 -0.06
N GLU A 645 16.76 1.80 0.25
CA GLU A 645 16.34 1.52 1.63
C GLU A 645 17.29 0.53 2.31
N ALA A 646 17.36 0.61 3.63
CA ALA A 646 18.08 -0.38 4.41
C ALA A 646 17.37 -1.74 4.26
N PRO A 647 18.12 -2.84 4.09
CA PRO A 647 17.50 -4.14 3.98
C PRO A 647 16.84 -4.53 5.31
N TYR A 648 15.71 -5.25 5.24
CA TYR A 648 15.05 -5.81 6.43
C TYR A 648 15.98 -6.71 7.24
N PRO A 649 15.76 -6.86 8.56
CA PRO A 649 16.56 -7.73 9.41
C PRO A 649 16.48 -9.20 8.99
N VAL A 650 17.43 -9.99 9.51
CA VAL A 650 17.40 -11.46 9.43
C VAL A 650 16.82 -11.96 10.74
N LEU A 651 15.87 -12.88 10.70
CA LEU A 651 15.32 -13.50 11.91
C LEU A 651 16.39 -14.34 12.62
N THR A 652 16.64 -14.05 13.89
CA THR A 652 17.68 -14.69 14.71
C THR A 652 17.08 -15.42 15.91
N VAL A 653 17.93 -16.15 16.66
CA VAL A 653 17.49 -16.92 17.83
C VAL A 653 16.91 -16.02 18.91
N SER A 654 17.48 -14.83 19.13
CA SER A 654 16.97 -13.89 20.15
C SER A 654 15.59 -13.34 19.84
N ASP A 655 15.17 -13.41 18.57
CA ASP A 655 13.85 -12.93 18.13
C ASP A 655 12.78 -14.01 18.34
N VAL A 656 13.20 -15.27 18.53
CA VAL A 656 12.34 -16.45 18.71
C VAL A 656 12.36 -16.95 20.16
N ASP A 657 13.47 -16.71 20.87
CA ASP A 657 13.68 -17.07 22.27
C ASP A 657 12.95 -16.09 23.20
N GLU A 658 11.76 -16.48 23.60
CA GLU A 658 10.86 -15.67 24.42
C GLU A 658 10.77 -16.19 25.85
N SER A 659 10.47 -15.29 26.78
CA SER A 659 10.27 -15.66 28.18
C SER A 659 9.01 -16.53 28.36
N PRO A 660 8.99 -17.45 29.35
CA PRO A 660 7.81 -18.25 29.64
C PRO A 660 6.59 -17.40 29.96
N LEU A 661 5.40 -17.89 29.61
CA LEU A 661 4.16 -17.24 29.99
C LEU A 661 4.05 -17.12 31.53
N PRO A 662 3.69 -15.93 32.03
CA PRO A 662 3.51 -15.70 33.45
C PRO A 662 2.29 -16.45 34.00
N PRO A 663 2.29 -16.82 35.29
CA PRO A 663 1.11 -17.40 35.93
C PRO A 663 0.01 -16.35 36.09
N VAL A 664 -1.25 -16.79 36.02
CA VAL A 664 -2.42 -15.93 36.25
C VAL A 664 -2.38 -15.43 37.69
N SER A 665 -2.29 -14.11 37.85
CA SER A 665 -2.33 -13.50 39.18
C SER A 665 -3.79 -13.39 39.67
N ALA A 666 -4.09 -13.96 40.84
CA ALA A 666 -5.42 -13.83 41.45
C ALA A 666 -5.68 -12.36 41.84
N THR A 667 -6.78 -11.77 41.36
CA THR A 667 -7.16 -10.39 41.70
C THR A 667 -7.43 -10.29 43.21
N PRO A 668 -6.72 -9.44 43.97
CA PRO A 668 -7.08 -9.18 45.36
C PRO A 668 -8.45 -8.47 45.43
N PRO A 669 -9.24 -8.64 46.52
CA PRO A 669 -10.43 -7.84 46.75
C PRO A 669 -10.04 -6.37 46.77
N SER A 670 -10.91 -5.50 46.23
CA SER A 670 -10.69 -4.06 46.15
C SER A 670 -10.27 -3.47 47.49
N SER A 671 -8.97 -3.26 47.68
CA SER A 671 -8.46 -2.33 48.66
C SER A 671 -8.24 -0.99 47.98
N SER A 672 -8.65 0.05 48.68
CA SER A 672 -8.53 1.47 48.36
C SER A 672 -7.15 1.81 47.78
N PRO A 673 -7.05 2.83 46.91
CA PRO A 673 -5.96 2.98 45.97
C PRO A 673 -4.63 3.15 46.71
N VAL A 674 -3.75 2.15 46.58
CA VAL A 674 -2.31 2.35 46.73
C VAL A 674 -1.91 3.30 45.60
N SER A 675 -1.37 4.45 45.97
CA SER A 675 -1.02 5.51 45.05
C SER A 675 0.15 5.11 44.14
N ASN A 676 -0.16 4.45 43.03
CA ASN A 676 0.69 4.52 41.84
C ASN A 676 0.32 5.82 41.12
N GLN A 677 1.08 6.88 41.39
CA GLN A 677 0.95 8.10 40.62
C GLN A 677 1.43 7.85 39.18
N PRO A 678 0.62 8.15 38.16
CA PRO A 678 1.05 8.10 36.76
C PRO A 678 2.08 9.20 36.48
N MET A 679 2.88 9.00 35.42
CA MET A 679 3.75 10.03 34.82
C MET A 679 2.94 11.33 34.64
N ARG A 680 3.33 12.40 35.35
CA ARG A 680 2.64 13.70 35.27
C ARG A 680 3.24 14.54 34.15
N ILE A 681 2.60 14.51 32.98
CA ILE A 681 2.81 15.56 31.97
C ILE A 681 2.16 16.83 32.51
N HIS A 682 2.96 17.77 33.00
CA HIS A 682 2.46 19.09 33.36
C HIS A 682 2.36 19.94 32.10
N ILE A 683 1.13 20.27 31.72
CA ILE A 683 0.84 21.25 30.67
C ILE A 683 0.53 22.55 31.38
N ALA A 684 1.38 23.56 31.20
CA ALA A 684 1.14 24.90 31.75
C ALA A 684 1.07 25.92 30.63
N TRP A 685 0.04 26.75 30.66
CA TRP A 685 -0.02 27.97 29.87
C TRP A 685 0.73 29.05 30.62
N LYS A 686 1.92 29.42 30.13
CA LYS A 686 2.69 30.52 30.72
C LYS A 686 2.37 31.79 29.94
N VAL A 687 1.71 32.75 30.61
CA VAL A 687 1.48 34.09 30.06
C VAL A 687 2.64 34.97 30.52
N ALA A 688 3.49 35.36 29.57
CA ALA A 688 4.56 36.33 29.81
C ALA A 688 4.49 37.37 28.69
N GLY A 689 3.74 38.46 28.93
CA GLY A 689 3.56 39.60 28.02
C GLY A 689 2.94 39.26 26.66
N CYS A 690 1.66 39.61 26.44
CA CYS A 690 0.88 39.48 25.19
C CYS A 690 0.92 38.15 24.38
N ASN A 691 1.75 37.17 24.71
CA ASN A 691 1.87 35.88 24.03
C ASN A 691 1.64 34.72 25.02
N THR A 692 0.77 33.80 24.62
CA THR A 692 0.49 32.56 25.33
C THR A 692 1.41 31.44 24.83
N TRP A 693 2.15 30.80 25.73
CA TRP A 693 3.01 29.66 25.39
C TRP A 693 2.39 28.37 25.90
N LEU A 694 2.33 27.32 25.07
CA LEU A 694 2.13 25.96 25.55
C LEU A 694 3.47 25.43 26.05
N VAL A 695 3.63 25.27 27.36
CA VAL A 695 4.84 24.68 27.97
C VAL A 695 4.51 23.28 28.46
N VAL A 696 5.23 22.28 27.93
CA VAL A 696 5.12 20.89 28.36
C VAL A 696 6.38 20.50 29.15
N TYR A 697 6.19 20.04 30.39
CA TYR A 697 7.28 19.55 31.24
C TYR A 697 7.32 18.02 31.24
N LEU A 698 8.53 17.46 31.12
CA LEU A 698 8.82 16.06 31.40
C LEU A 698 9.37 15.96 32.83
N SER A 699 8.65 15.31 33.76
CA SER A 699 9.17 14.95 35.09
C SER A 699 9.32 13.43 35.24
N THR A 700 10.41 13.00 35.88
CA THR A 700 10.93 11.62 35.93
C THR A 700 10.40 10.84 37.13
N PHE A 701 10.13 9.55 36.91
CA PHE A 701 10.38 8.50 37.90
C PHE A 701 11.52 7.61 37.37
N LEU A 702 12.42 7.22 38.27
CA LEU A 702 13.72 6.62 38.01
C LEU A 702 13.65 5.32 37.18
N GLY A 703 14.44 5.23 36.11
CA GLY A 703 15.04 3.97 35.66
C GLY A 703 14.29 3.07 34.66
N LYS A 704 13.33 3.56 33.86
CA LYS A 704 12.76 2.78 32.74
C LYS A 704 12.66 3.58 31.43
N ARG A 705 12.90 2.84 30.33
CA ARG A 705 12.98 3.21 28.91
C ARG A 705 11.67 3.82 28.41
N ASP A 706 11.69 4.99 27.75
CA ASP A 706 10.51 5.41 26.98
C ASP A 706 10.76 6.50 25.90
N GLU A 707 11.25 6.06 24.75
CA GLU A 707 11.45 6.88 23.53
C GLU A 707 10.10 7.39 22.98
N ARG A 708 9.02 6.61 23.16
CA ARG A 708 7.65 6.91 22.71
C ARG A 708 7.05 8.11 23.43
N VAL A 709 7.48 8.41 24.66
CA VAL A 709 7.00 9.57 25.42
C VAL A 709 7.50 10.87 24.81
N PHE A 710 8.78 10.91 24.41
CA PHE A 710 9.35 12.08 23.75
C PHE A 710 8.68 12.34 22.40
N GLU A 711 8.42 11.27 21.64
CA GLU A 711 7.69 11.35 20.37
C GLU A 711 6.26 11.87 20.55
N ASN A 712 5.52 11.35 21.54
CA ASN A 712 4.14 11.75 21.81
C ASN A 712 4.04 13.23 22.26
N VAL A 713 4.97 13.68 23.12
CA VAL A 713 5.04 15.08 23.52
C VAL A 713 5.33 15.98 22.33
N PHE A 714 6.29 15.56 21.47
CA PHE A 714 6.59 16.28 20.25
C PHE A 714 5.40 16.35 19.29
N ASN A 715 4.73 15.23 19.04
CA ASN A 715 3.57 15.17 18.14
C ASN A 715 2.43 16.08 18.63
N LYS A 716 2.16 16.10 19.94
CA LYS A 716 1.14 16.97 20.53
C LYS A 716 1.48 18.45 20.40
N VAL A 717 2.75 18.79 20.65
CA VAL A 717 3.27 20.15 20.45
C VAL A 717 3.24 20.56 18.98
N CYS A 718 3.62 19.66 18.08
CA CYS A 718 3.64 19.88 16.64
C CYS A 718 2.22 20.15 16.08
N GLN A 719 1.19 19.50 16.63
CA GLN A 719 -0.20 19.73 16.24
C GLN A 719 -0.88 20.92 16.93
N SER A 720 -0.15 21.70 17.75
CA SER A 720 -0.67 22.88 18.43
C SER A 720 -0.33 24.16 17.64
N GLU A 721 -1.29 25.08 17.52
CA GLU A 721 -1.08 26.39 16.88
C GLU A 721 -0.27 27.34 17.79
N GLY A 722 0.43 28.33 17.22
CA GLY A 722 1.19 29.32 17.99
C GLY A 722 2.66 28.92 18.26
N ARG A 723 3.23 29.38 19.39
CA ARG A 723 4.60 29.02 19.84
C ARG A 723 4.53 28.00 20.97
N ASN A 724 5.16 26.85 20.78
CA ASN A 724 5.09 25.72 21.69
C ASN A 724 6.48 25.36 22.22
N LEU A 725 6.61 25.10 23.52
CA LEU A 725 7.86 24.79 24.20
C LEU A 725 7.83 23.40 24.85
N ILE A 726 8.77 22.54 24.45
CA ILE A 726 9.11 21.29 25.12
C ILE A 726 10.34 21.56 26.00
N LEU A 727 10.16 21.54 27.32
CA LEU A 727 11.26 21.77 28.26
C LEU A 727 11.80 20.44 28.79
N ILE A 728 13.11 20.22 28.61
CA ILE A 728 13.88 19.15 29.23
C ILE A 728 14.62 19.75 30.42
N PRO A 729 14.18 19.51 31.67
CA PRO A 729 14.77 20.13 32.85
C PRO A 729 16.15 19.56 33.17
N ARG A 730 16.81 20.12 34.19
CA ARG A 730 18.21 19.83 34.56
C ARG A 730 18.39 18.46 35.24
N GLU A 731 18.24 17.38 34.48
CA GLU A 731 18.53 16.00 34.89
C GLU A 731 19.11 15.20 33.71
N THR A 732 19.43 13.91 33.89
CA THR A 732 19.86 13.02 32.79
C THR A 732 18.71 12.11 32.34
N TYR A 733 18.40 12.10 31.04
CA TYR A 733 17.33 11.30 30.44
C TYR A 733 17.91 10.37 29.36
N MET A 734 17.56 9.09 29.41
CA MET A 734 17.99 8.14 28.38
C MET A 734 17.07 8.24 27.16
N LEU A 735 17.63 8.39 25.95
CA LEU A 735 16.87 8.50 24.71
C LEU A 735 17.47 7.57 23.65
N GLY A 736 16.67 6.64 23.13
CA GLY A 736 17.07 5.82 21.98
C GLY A 736 16.84 6.54 20.63
N PRO A 737 17.10 5.85 19.50
CA PRO A 737 16.90 6.41 18.17
C PRO A 737 15.45 6.87 17.91
N ILE A 738 15.26 8.14 17.55
CA ILE A 738 13.91 8.72 17.37
C ILE A 738 13.79 9.57 16.09
N VAL A 739 12.59 9.56 15.50
CA VAL A 739 12.21 10.40 14.35
C VAL A 739 11.05 11.31 14.72
N LEU A 740 11.26 12.62 14.65
CA LEU A 740 10.30 13.67 14.99
C LEU A 740 9.82 14.32 13.68
N LYS A 741 8.55 14.16 13.34
CA LYS A 741 8.01 14.46 12.01
C LYS A 741 6.94 15.56 12.03
N GLY A 742 7.02 16.50 11.09
CA GLY A 742 5.98 17.49 10.78
C GLY A 742 5.07 17.07 9.61
N PRO A 743 4.30 17.99 9.02
CA PRO A 743 4.29 19.43 9.26
C PRO A 743 3.65 19.81 10.61
N CYS A 744 4.19 20.85 11.25
CA CYS A 744 3.67 21.38 12.51
C CYS A 744 2.78 22.60 12.28
N LYS A 745 1.66 22.71 13.01
CA LYS A 745 0.72 23.84 12.92
C LYS A 745 1.27 25.13 13.53
N GLY A 746 2.25 25.03 14.41
CA GLY A 746 2.89 26.13 15.11
C GLY A 746 4.42 25.98 15.19
N GLN A 747 5.10 27.00 15.69
CA GLN A 747 6.53 26.95 15.95
C GLN A 747 6.79 25.97 17.10
N VAL A 748 7.69 25.00 16.89
CA VAL A 748 8.09 24.03 17.92
C VAL A 748 9.46 24.42 18.46
N GLU A 749 9.52 24.64 19.75
CA GLU A 749 10.74 24.93 20.48
C GLU A 749 11.04 23.80 21.47
N ILE A 750 12.26 23.26 21.44
CA ILE A 750 12.76 22.29 22.42
C ILE A 750 13.88 22.96 23.20
N GLN A 751 13.65 23.18 24.50
CA GLN A 751 14.63 23.76 25.40
C GLN A 751 15.27 22.68 26.28
N ILE A 752 16.56 22.45 26.12
CA ILE A 752 17.34 21.42 26.79
C ILE A 752 18.21 22.05 27.88
N ILE A 753 17.86 21.85 29.15
CA ILE A 753 18.64 22.31 30.32
C ILE A 753 19.40 21.14 30.97
N GLY A 754 18.90 19.90 30.84
CA GLY A 754 19.55 18.67 31.31
C GLY A 754 20.38 17.95 30.25
N THR A 755 20.72 16.69 30.51
CA THR A 755 21.46 15.82 29.62
C THR A 755 20.52 14.80 28.97
N LEU A 756 20.36 14.81 27.64
CA LEU A 756 19.84 13.64 26.93
C LEU A 756 21.02 12.72 26.64
N LYS A 757 20.91 11.44 27.00
CA LYS A 757 22.00 10.47 26.90
C LYS A 757 21.55 9.28 26.07
N ALA A 758 22.31 8.93 25.04
CA ALA A 758 21.99 7.83 24.14
C ALA A 758 22.08 6.48 24.85
N LEU A 759 21.48 5.43 24.30
CA LEU A 759 21.57 4.07 24.84
C LEU A 759 22.84 3.35 24.38
N THR A 760 23.53 2.61 25.25
CA THR A 760 24.75 1.83 24.91
C THR A 760 24.53 0.31 24.82
N ASN A 761 23.32 -0.17 25.08
CA ASN A 761 23.00 -1.60 25.04
C ASN A 761 22.81 -2.07 23.58
N LYS A 762 23.46 -3.21 23.26
CA LYS A 762 23.53 -3.79 21.90
C LYS A 762 22.18 -4.28 21.33
N VAL A 763 21.09 -4.20 22.10
CA VAL A 763 19.76 -4.77 21.78
C VAL A 763 18.79 -3.72 21.20
N SER A 764 19.06 -2.42 21.34
CA SER A 764 18.17 -1.34 20.83
C SER A 764 18.83 -0.44 19.78
N THR A 765 19.94 -0.87 19.18
CA THR A 765 20.82 -0.01 18.35
C THR A 765 21.28 -0.67 17.03
N ILE A 766 20.64 -1.77 16.61
CA ILE A 766 20.99 -2.46 15.36
C ILE A 766 20.21 -1.79 14.21
N ASN A 767 20.91 -1.36 13.16
CA ASN A 767 20.40 -0.83 11.87
C ASN A 767 19.86 0.61 11.80
N VAL A 768 20.04 1.43 12.82
CA VAL A 768 19.79 2.88 12.74
C VAL A 768 21.13 3.61 12.69
N ASN A 769 21.31 4.56 11.77
CA ASN A 769 22.56 5.35 11.64
C ASN A 769 22.46 6.75 12.30
N HIS A 770 21.36 7.01 13.00
CA HIS A 770 20.96 8.29 13.56
C HIS A 770 20.48 8.11 15.00
N TRP A 771 20.64 9.16 15.81
CA TRP A 771 20.14 9.18 17.18
C TRP A 771 18.85 9.97 17.31
N ILE A 772 18.82 11.20 16.77
CA ILE A 772 17.62 12.03 16.73
C ILE A 772 17.49 12.55 15.30
N THR A 773 16.32 12.32 14.69
CA THR A 773 16.00 12.80 13.36
C THR A 773 14.84 13.79 13.42
N PHE A 774 14.98 14.95 12.79
CA PHE A 774 13.89 15.92 12.59
C PHE A 774 13.51 15.94 11.10
N ARG A 775 12.24 15.72 10.77
CA ARG A 775 11.74 15.62 9.38
C ARG A 775 10.57 16.53 9.10
N TYR A 776 10.64 17.32 8.03
CA TYR A 776 9.51 18.12 7.50
C TYR A 776 8.90 19.10 8.53
N ILE A 777 9.74 19.71 9.38
CA ILE A 777 9.30 20.65 10.41
C ILE A 777 9.66 22.08 9.99
N ASP A 778 8.65 22.95 10.03
CA ASP A 778 8.81 24.38 9.79
C ASP A 778 9.06 25.13 11.10
N ARG A 779 10.15 25.92 11.14
CA ARG A 779 10.56 26.77 12.29
C ARG A 779 10.83 25.98 13.58
N LEU A 780 11.55 24.85 13.51
CA LEU A 780 12.06 24.17 14.71
C LEU A 780 13.11 25.04 15.42
N VAL A 781 12.99 25.21 16.73
CA VAL A 781 14.01 25.89 17.55
C VAL A 781 14.52 24.91 18.60
N LEU A 782 15.81 24.55 18.55
CA LEU A 782 16.49 23.80 19.60
C LEU A 782 17.33 24.78 20.41
N ARG A 783 17.09 24.92 21.71
CA ARG A 783 17.83 25.85 22.57
C ARG A 783 18.09 25.28 23.96
N GLY A 784 18.82 26.00 24.80
CA GLY A 784 19.18 25.58 26.16
C GLY A 784 20.66 25.22 26.30
N GLY A 785 21.13 25.16 27.55
CA GLY A 785 22.54 24.95 27.89
C GLY A 785 22.85 23.54 28.43
N GLY A 786 21.97 22.58 28.15
CA GLY A 786 22.11 21.17 28.51
C GLY A 786 22.99 20.38 27.53
N GLU A 787 23.09 19.07 27.72
CA GLU A 787 24.01 18.20 26.99
C GLU A 787 23.27 17.13 26.17
N LEU A 788 23.75 16.84 24.95
CA LEU A 788 23.32 15.70 24.15
C LEU A 788 24.48 14.69 24.10
N ASP A 789 24.50 13.74 25.04
CA ASP A 789 25.55 12.72 25.18
C ASP A 789 25.23 11.48 24.34
N GLY A 790 25.76 11.43 23.12
CA GLY A 790 25.65 10.27 22.22
C GLY A 790 26.43 9.02 22.66
N GLN A 791 27.17 9.06 23.78
CA GLN A 791 27.98 7.95 24.31
C GLN A 791 29.03 7.35 23.35
N GLY A 792 29.60 8.17 22.45
CA GLY A 792 30.58 7.76 21.44
C GLY A 792 31.75 6.87 21.91
N PRO A 793 32.47 7.17 23.02
CA PRO A 793 33.59 6.35 23.51
C PRO A 793 33.26 4.89 23.80
N SER A 794 32.01 4.60 24.17
CA SER A 794 31.53 3.22 24.39
C SER A 794 31.29 2.44 23.10
N ALA A 795 31.19 3.14 21.96
CA ALA A 795 30.98 2.57 20.62
C ALA A 795 32.24 2.62 19.73
N TRP A 796 33.19 3.53 19.98
CA TRP A 796 34.38 3.74 19.13
C TRP A 796 35.35 2.56 19.08
N GLY A 797 35.37 1.68 20.09
CA GLY A 797 36.19 0.45 20.10
C GLY A 797 35.70 -0.65 19.14
N ASP A 798 34.44 -0.59 18.69
CA ASP A 798 33.80 -1.61 17.86
C ASP A 798 33.68 -1.20 16.36
N ASN A 799 34.06 0.04 15.99
CA ASN A 799 33.97 0.57 14.62
C ASN A 799 35.23 0.25 13.78
N THR A 800 35.17 -0.84 13.01
CA THR A 800 36.26 -1.30 12.13
C THR A 800 36.08 -0.92 10.64
N CYS A 801 35.14 -0.01 10.33
CA CYS A 801 34.73 0.33 8.97
C CYS A 801 35.80 1.02 8.10
N SER A 802 36.88 1.52 8.70
CA SER A 802 38.05 2.03 7.96
C SER A 802 38.93 0.92 7.37
N LYS A 803 38.69 -0.35 7.75
CA LYS A 803 39.50 -1.52 7.35
C LYS A 803 38.68 -2.66 6.74
N ASN A 804 37.37 -2.73 7.02
CA ASN A 804 36.50 -3.79 6.51
C ASN A 804 35.25 -3.19 5.81
N PRO A 805 35.06 -3.41 4.50
CA PRO A 805 33.87 -2.95 3.76
C PRO A 805 32.57 -3.66 4.16
N ASN A 806 32.63 -4.78 4.89
CA ASN A 806 31.48 -5.52 5.44
C ASN A 806 31.27 -5.27 6.95
N CYS A 807 31.75 -4.13 7.47
CA CYS A 807 31.57 -3.81 8.88
C CYS A 807 30.09 -3.63 9.26
N LYS A 808 29.76 -3.95 10.52
CA LYS A 808 28.50 -3.50 11.13
C LYS A 808 28.68 -2.03 11.53
N ALA A 809 28.12 -1.11 10.77
CA ALA A 809 28.00 0.27 11.22
C ALA A 809 27.05 0.30 12.41
N LEU A 810 27.57 0.61 13.61
CA LEU A 810 26.73 0.83 14.78
C LEU A 810 26.61 2.34 15.03
N PRO A 811 25.40 2.83 15.37
CA PRO A 811 25.17 4.22 15.77
C PRO A 811 25.81 4.39 17.13
N ILE A 812 26.33 5.54 17.51
CA ILE A 812 25.52 6.71 17.79
C ILE A 812 26.49 7.89 17.76
N VAL A 813 26.21 8.88 16.93
CA VAL A 813 26.80 10.22 17.10
C VAL A 813 26.05 11.29 16.30
N ASN A 814 25.25 10.91 15.29
CA ASN A 814 24.68 11.90 14.36
C ASN A 814 23.25 12.34 14.71
N ILE A 815 22.99 13.63 14.51
CA ILE A 815 21.65 14.21 14.40
C ILE A 815 21.36 14.40 12.91
N ILE A 816 20.25 13.85 12.41
CA ILE A 816 19.90 13.91 10.98
C ILE A 816 18.74 14.89 10.73
N MET A 817 18.96 15.82 9.81
CA MET A 817 17.97 16.80 9.33
C MET A 817 17.40 16.34 7.99
N ASN A 818 16.08 16.27 7.82
CA ASN A 818 15.47 15.99 6.51
C ASN A 818 14.46 17.06 6.14
N ASN A 819 14.82 17.88 5.15
CA ASN A 819 14.01 18.96 4.61
C ASN A 819 13.55 19.93 5.72
N VAL A 820 14.49 20.33 6.60
CA VAL A 820 14.22 21.23 7.75
C VAL A 820 14.56 22.68 7.40
N ASN A 821 13.66 23.61 7.73
CA ASN A 821 13.87 25.04 7.49
C ASN A 821 14.76 25.64 8.59
N ASN A 822 15.94 26.16 8.23
CA ASN A 822 16.98 26.70 9.11
C ASN A 822 17.41 25.74 10.26
N PRO A 823 18.14 24.63 9.97
CA PRO A 823 18.41 23.57 10.94
C PRO A 823 19.22 23.92 12.20
N ILE A 824 20.14 24.89 12.15
CA ILE A 824 20.94 25.32 13.30
C ILE A 824 20.77 26.82 13.49
N ILE A 825 20.16 27.27 14.59
CA ILE A 825 19.95 28.71 14.87
C ILE A 825 20.32 29.10 16.30
N ILE A 826 20.99 30.25 16.47
CA ILE A 826 21.00 31.05 17.69
C ILE A 826 20.40 32.40 17.34
N ASP A 827 19.35 32.84 18.03
CA ASP A 827 18.75 34.18 17.82
C ASP A 827 18.67 34.93 19.16
N GLN A 828 19.54 35.93 19.33
CA GLN A 828 19.56 36.89 20.43
C GLN A 828 19.04 38.28 20.03
N GLN A 829 18.50 38.43 18.82
CA GLN A 829 17.84 39.64 18.32
C GLN A 829 16.31 39.47 18.28
N TYR A 830 15.79 38.57 19.12
CA TYR A 830 14.40 38.14 19.09
C TYR A 830 13.43 39.29 19.38
N CYS A 831 12.40 39.42 18.54
CA CYS A 831 11.30 40.34 18.74
C CYS A 831 10.00 39.57 19.08
N PRO A 832 9.46 39.70 20.31
CA PRO A 832 8.30 38.91 20.71
C PRO A 832 6.96 39.41 20.12
N SER A 833 6.87 40.59 19.52
CA SER A 833 5.64 41.11 18.90
C SER A 833 5.87 41.61 17.47
N ARG A 834 4.80 41.84 16.68
CA ARG A 834 4.93 42.40 15.32
C ARG A 834 5.47 43.84 15.28
N ASN A 835 5.46 44.57 16.41
CA ASN A 835 5.78 46.00 16.51
C ASN A 835 6.86 46.28 17.56
N CYS A 836 7.93 45.48 17.62
CA CYS A 836 9.06 45.80 18.49
C CYS A 836 10.34 46.04 17.69
N GLU A 837 11.17 46.95 18.18
CA GLU A 837 12.52 47.14 17.66
C GLU A 837 13.37 45.93 18.08
N LYS A 838 14.17 45.36 17.16
CA LYS A 838 15.11 44.28 17.50
C LYS A 838 16.05 44.78 18.60
N GLY A 839 15.96 44.18 19.79
CA GLY A 839 16.75 44.57 20.95
C GLY A 839 17.92 43.62 21.22
N ASP A 840 19.03 44.15 21.71
CA ASP A 840 20.18 43.35 22.14
C ASP A 840 19.84 42.56 23.41
N SER A 841 19.84 41.22 23.33
CA SER A 841 19.70 40.36 24.50
C SER A 841 20.81 40.61 25.53
N GLN A 842 20.43 40.63 26.80
CA GLN A 842 21.35 40.69 27.95
C GLN A 842 21.78 39.29 28.44
N VAL A 843 21.32 38.24 27.78
CA VAL A 843 21.64 36.85 28.13
C VAL A 843 22.99 36.47 27.53
N GLN A 844 23.91 36.00 28.35
CA GLN A 844 25.19 35.47 27.86
C GLN A 844 24.99 34.05 27.31
N ILE A 845 25.30 33.83 26.04
CA ILE A 845 25.43 32.50 25.45
C ILE A 845 26.92 32.18 25.39
N ARG A 846 27.34 31.08 26.03
CA ARG A 846 28.70 30.60 25.91
C ARG A 846 28.80 29.08 26.01
N ASP A 847 29.89 28.53 25.49
CA ASP A 847 30.25 27.11 25.59
C ASP A 847 29.25 26.15 24.91
N VAL A 848 28.59 26.60 23.83
CA VAL A 848 27.60 25.81 23.08
C VAL A 848 28.31 24.96 22.03
N LYS A 849 27.98 23.67 21.94
CA LYS A 849 28.63 22.73 21.02
C LYS A 849 27.62 22.05 20.12
N PHE A 850 27.76 22.22 18.81
CA PHE A 850 27.01 21.50 17.78
C PHE A 850 27.92 20.44 17.18
N ARG A 851 27.60 19.17 17.36
CA ARG A 851 28.45 18.07 16.90
C ARG A 851 27.68 17.08 16.03
N ASN A 852 28.27 16.65 14.92
CA ASN A 852 27.82 15.54 14.07
C ASN A 852 26.40 15.74 13.49
N ILE A 853 26.07 16.94 13.03
CA ILE A 853 24.77 17.24 12.44
C ILE A 853 24.85 17.06 10.92
N ARG A 854 23.97 16.26 10.31
CA ARG A 854 23.99 16.02 8.85
C ARG A 854 22.60 16.02 8.23
N GLY A 855 22.48 16.18 6.91
CA GLY A 855 21.23 15.97 6.17
C GLY A 855 20.82 17.15 5.26
N THR A 856 19.53 17.37 5.03
CA THR A 856 19.02 18.36 4.07
C THR A 856 18.24 19.50 4.74
N SER A 857 18.46 20.73 4.28
CA SER A 857 17.69 21.92 4.63
C SER A 857 16.72 22.29 3.53
N SER A 858 15.55 22.83 3.92
CA SER A 858 14.58 23.43 2.99
C SER A 858 14.83 24.92 2.73
N SER A 859 15.80 25.54 3.42
CA SER A 859 16.23 26.92 3.21
C SER A 859 17.71 27.01 2.85
N LYS A 860 18.09 28.07 2.13
CA LYS A 860 19.49 28.30 1.74
C LYS A 860 20.40 28.48 2.96
N VAL A 861 19.96 29.22 3.98
CA VAL A 861 20.75 29.49 5.20
C VAL A 861 20.47 28.39 6.23
N ALA A 862 21.35 27.39 6.27
CA ALA A 862 21.15 26.23 7.15
C ALA A 862 21.71 26.43 8.57
N VAL A 863 22.69 27.33 8.73
CA VAL A 863 23.28 27.69 10.04
C VAL A 863 23.17 29.20 10.22
N ALA A 864 22.49 29.68 11.26
CA ALA A 864 22.30 31.11 11.53
C ALA A 864 22.56 31.49 12.99
N PHE A 865 23.59 32.30 13.28
CA PHE A 865 23.86 32.83 14.61
C PHE A 865 23.66 34.35 14.65
N GLU A 866 22.54 34.81 15.20
CA GLU A 866 22.18 36.20 15.39
C GLU A 866 22.44 36.63 16.84
N CYS A 867 23.71 36.73 17.25
CA CYS A 867 24.06 37.04 18.64
C CYS A 867 24.00 38.56 18.94
N SER A 868 23.82 38.88 20.23
CA SER A 868 23.71 40.25 20.74
C SER A 868 25.05 40.96 20.66
N LYS A 869 25.04 42.25 20.30
CA LYS A 869 26.26 43.06 20.31
C LYS A 869 26.73 43.35 21.73
N GLY A 870 25.80 43.52 22.67
CA GLY A 870 26.09 43.77 24.09
C GLY A 870 26.55 42.51 24.86
N LYS A 871 26.11 41.32 24.42
CA LYS A 871 26.48 40.01 24.99
C LYS A 871 26.74 38.99 23.86
N PRO A 872 27.89 39.08 23.17
CA PRO A 872 28.21 38.18 22.06
C PRO A 872 28.23 36.72 22.51
N CYS A 873 27.94 35.80 21.59
CA CYS A 873 28.09 34.38 21.85
C CYS A 873 29.58 34.02 21.92
N GLU A 874 30.01 33.31 22.96
CA GLU A 874 31.43 32.95 23.18
C GLU A 874 31.63 31.43 23.23
N ASN A 875 32.80 30.94 22.81
CA ASN A 875 33.14 29.51 22.83
C ASN A 875 32.09 28.60 22.15
N ILE A 876 31.56 29.04 21.01
CA ILE A 876 30.72 28.17 20.17
C ILE A 876 31.61 27.12 19.49
N GLU A 877 31.25 25.86 19.50
CA GLU A 877 31.97 24.80 18.80
C GLU A 877 31.07 24.20 17.71
N LEU A 878 31.46 24.31 16.45
CA LEU A 878 30.87 23.54 15.34
C LEU A 878 31.79 22.36 15.04
N ASN A 879 31.31 21.12 15.13
CA ASN A 879 32.13 19.93 14.91
C ASN A 879 31.42 18.94 13.98
N ASN A 880 31.97 18.65 12.80
CA ASN A 880 31.36 17.74 11.82
C ASN A 880 29.91 18.10 11.42
N ILE A 881 29.71 19.29 10.87
CA ILE A 881 28.44 19.75 10.31
C ILE A 881 28.41 19.46 8.80
N ASN A 882 27.37 18.78 8.31
CA ASN A 882 27.21 18.43 6.90
C ASN A 882 25.74 18.49 6.43
N LEU A 883 25.28 19.69 6.13
CA LEU A 883 23.94 20.02 5.67
C LEU A 883 23.98 20.40 4.18
N THR A 884 23.03 19.91 3.39
CA THR A 884 22.86 20.26 1.98
C THR A 884 21.52 20.97 1.74
N TYR A 885 21.45 21.76 0.68
CA TYR A 885 20.21 22.44 0.24
C TYR A 885 20.08 22.21 -1.27
N HIS A 886 18.87 21.88 -1.72
CA HIS A 886 18.58 21.47 -3.11
C HIS A 886 17.59 22.39 -3.83
N GLY A 887 17.32 23.58 -3.30
CA GLY A 887 16.41 24.54 -3.92
C GLY A 887 17.09 25.46 -4.95
N ALA A 888 16.29 26.23 -5.67
CA ALA A 888 16.73 27.07 -6.79
C ALA A 888 17.63 28.26 -6.38
N GLU A 889 17.78 28.55 -5.08
CA GLU A 889 18.51 29.72 -4.56
C GLU A 889 20.04 29.52 -4.45
N GLY A 890 20.57 28.38 -4.89
CA GLY A 890 22.00 28.08 -4.97
C GLY A 890 22.50 27.11 -3.89
N VAL A 891 23.78 27.22 -3.49
CA VAL A 891 24.39 26.33 -2.49
C VAL A 891 24.02 26.71 -1.06
N VAL A 892 23.97 25.69 -0.18
CA VAL A 892 23.76 25.84 1.27
C VAL A 892 24.76 26.83 1.89
N ALA A 893 24.29 27.68 2.81
CA ALA A 893 25.06 28.77 3.40
C ALA A 893 24.90 28.86 4.93
N SER A 894 25.84 29.55 5.58
CA SER A 894 25.79 29.92 7.00
C SER A 894 25.83 31.44 7.18
N SER A 895 25.20 31.98 8.22
CA SER A 895 25.18 33.41 8.55
C SER A 895 25.45 33.63 10.05
N CYS A 896 26.37 34.52 10.41
CA CYS A 896 26.72 34.76 11.81
C CYS A 896 26.90 36.27 12.10
N SER A 897 26.51 36.69 13.30
CA SER A 897 26.74 38.02 13.85
C SER A 897 27.04 37.91 15.35
N ASN A 898 28.07 38.62 15.82
CA ASN A 898 28.52 38.64 17.22
C ASN A 898 28.73 37.25 17.86
N ALA A 899 29.12 36.26 17.07
CA ALA A 899 29.41 34.90 17.53
C ALA A 899 30.91 34.62 17.42
N LYS A 900 31.50 34.06 18.48
CA LYS A 900 32.90 33.65 18.54
C LYS A 900 32.98 32.18 18.90
N GLY A 901 33.84 31.46 18.19
CA GLY A 901 33.98 30.03 18.42
C GLY A 901 35.03 29.38 17.56
N ILE A 902 34.95 28.06 17.46
CA ILE A 902 35.83 27.22 16.66
C ILE A 902 35.00 26.24 15.83
N ALA A 903 35.40 26.05 14.58
CA ALA A 903 34.84 25.02 13.71
C ALA A 903 35.89 23.94 13.44
N ILE A 904 35.55 22.68 13.69
CA ILE A 904 36.44 21.53 13.66
C ILE A 904 35.82 20.43 12.79
N GLY A 905 36.63 19.69 12.04
CA GLY A 905 36.14 18.60 11.19
C GLY A 905 35.37 19.08 9.95
N GLN A 906 34.47 18.26 9.42
CA GLN A 906 33.70 18.59 8.21
C GLN A 906 32.76 19.78 8.46
N GLN A 907 32.75 20.76 7.57
CA GLN A 907 31.87 21.94 7.65
C GLN A 907 31.22 22.22 6.29
N GLN A 908 29.97 21.79 6.13
CA GLN A 908 29.11 22.11 5.01
C GLN A 908 27.73 22.51 5.57
N PRO A 909 27.22 23.74 5.38
CA PRO A 909 27.91 24.89 4.79
C PRO A 909 29.22 25.24 5.53
N GLY A 910 30.13 25.96 4.86
CA GLY A 910 31.35 26.45 5.53
C GLY A 910 30.99 27.26 6.78
N SER A 911 31.82 27.22 7.83
CA SER A 911 31.55 27.92 9.10
C SER A 911 31.49 29.44 8.91
N CYS A 912 30.61 30.12 9.66
CA CYS A 912 30.59 31.58 9.80
C CYS A 912 31.12 32.10 11.14
N ILE A 913 31.61 31.22 12.03
CA ILE A 913 32.32 31.54 13.28
C ILE A 913 33.80 31.23 13.20
#